data_AF-A0A9D1MWU0-F1
#
_entry.id   AF-A0A9D1MWU0-F1
#
_cell.length_a   1.000
_cell.length_b   1.000
_cell.length_c   1.000
_cell.angle_alpha   90.00
_cell.angle_beta   90.00
_cell.angle_gamma   90.00
#
_symmetry.space_group_name_H-M   'P 1'
#
loop_
_entity.id
_entity.type
_entity.pdbx_description
1 polymer ?
#
loop_
_entity_poly.entity_id
_entity_poly.type
_entity_poly.pdbx_seq_one_letter_code
_entity_poly.pdbx_strand_id
1 'polypeptide(L)'
;MKVLAFFLGMLFGIIFVFGAVALGGYLLVTKVTPNDISGEAESIFGDLADMSLLDICKDLAALYAQKIGVADTNGKYYSVGEFLTHYNIDAEKAFGVKLTQDVLDIPLFEFFNGQQGTANALSQIKVSAVTSLYTIIAGGNPIVSATVSEKLSQYSLTQLLAEDGVATVLQDVTLADLSPNSFPQDGTDALMTAVGETSVGKLYGAISSSQSLLGQVQTGGALESVGKVSVSAALSQVVGGEAYDMLASVFEDAKVADIVVDDKLNVDQYTNQLRLGSILGCIRQEIDITNYTVAYDGDGYAIYSLKEGDTYYFAKKEDDSQKAYRAQLICNDHYSHTAQCFDYAWFNASYRAEGDHECHPESEYVDGARHYLPVNGVYTALVNLTLQEITGGDVQHIIDKFGTLTIGEIVGGEVSGVLAQFSDMTIGELLDGGIENSYVGVLLGYNRTQVDADAVTDKTDIGGAYIGLYNGGTVMSDDGETWYEASLTCDQSHSHGRACYAYQWKNGNQLVEGMFAKLADKKVNELNTLDDVIQNLTIADVLDEESLSGILLQLKDVPLKDISQQVNSLYIGSALNYLRKEASADGYAEFGVENVLTNGEKFIRYDEKWYEAYLDCTEQHAHTEQCYAFTWYTDDTYLTRVEGIEGLVVNCTISNVGEKLQPQNLTLAKLGIGGNTILDALQDVPLSDIGKELNSLEVGVVLGYTKSGTDWLDAGGNVVLGINGKMANLTVAELSSGDGITAVTQTLTMGDLTESGMVQLSKENTYKLNVIFCTDDNSQFTEGLITYGCNVVDYIIYCNAHSDRDVSAEEFYNMFDHADGCQSTWQDMLMKDFVNTLLSAF
;
A
#
# COMPACT_ATOMS: atom_id res chain seq x y z
N MET A 1 -6.69 -86.53 29.96
CA MET A 1 -7.33 -87.86 29.81
C MET A 1 -6.36 -89.04 29.94
N LYS A 2 -5.31 -89.17 29.12
CA LYS A 2 -4.34 -90.29 29.23
C LYS A 2 -3.63 -90.37 30.60
N VAL A 3 -3.33 -89.24 31.22
CA VAL A 3 -2.73 -89.13 32.57
C VAL A 3 -3.71 -89.52 33.68
N LEU A 4 -4.96 -89.03 33.62
CA LEU A 4 -6.01 -89.42 34.57
C LEU A 4 -6.36 -90.91 34.44
N ALA A 5 -6.42 -91.43 33.21
CA ALA A 5 -6.59 -92.85 32.93
C ALA A 5 -5.37 -93.68 33.34
N PHE A 6 -4.16 -93.11 33.32
CA PHE A 6 -2.95 -93.75 33.87
C PHE A 6 -2.98 -93.77 35.40
N PHE A 7 -3.42 -92.70 36.08
CA PHE A 7 -3.57 -92.68 37.54
C PHE A 7 -4.70 -93.58 38.03
N LEU A 8 -5.90 -93.45 37.46
CA LEU A 8 -6.99 -94.39 37.71
C LEU A 8 -6.53 -95.79 37.34
N GLY A 9 -5.87 -95.97 36.20
CA GLY A 9 -5.31 -97.25 35.76
C GLY A 9 -4.15 -97.77 36.60
N MET A 10 -3.46 -96.95 37.38
CA MET A 10 -2.40 -97.32 38.33
C MET A 10 -3.00 -97.61 39.70
N LEU A 11 -4.07 -96.92 40.10
CA LEU A 11 -4.84 -97.18 41.32
C LEU A 11 -5.62 -98.50 41.16
N PHE A 12 -6.37 -98.64 40.06
CA PHE A 12 -6.93 -99.92 39.61
C PHE A 12 -5.84 -100.92 39.25
N GLY A 13 -4.71 -100.48 38.71
CA GLY A 13 -3.59 -101.34 38.30
C GLY A 13 -2.85 -101.95 39.47
N ILE A 14 -2.69 -101.24 40.59
CA ILE A 14 -2.15 -101.81 41.83
C ILE A 14 -3.12 -102.86 42.37
N ILE A 15 -4.42 -102.53 42.40
CA ILE A 15 -5.49 -103.47 42.78
C ILE A 15 -5.52 -104.70 41.85
N PHE A 16 -5.34 -104.51 40.54
CA PHE A 16 -5.35 -105.58 39.54
C PHE A 16 -4.01 -106.29 39.37
N VAL A 17 -2.86 -105.70 39.68
CA VAL A 17 -1.54 -106.38 39.67
C VAL A 17 -1.50 -107.38 40.81
N PHE A 18 -2.04 -107.00 41.97
CA PHE A 18 -2.33 -107.96 43.04
C PHE A 18 -3.39 -109.00 42.64
N GLY A 19 -4.40 -108.61 41.84
CA GLY A 19 -5.38 -109.55 41.26
C GLY A 19 -4.87 -110.45 40.10
N ALA A 20 -3.87 -110.03 39.33
CA ALA A 20 -3.43 -110.64 38.07
C ALA A 20 -2.16 -111.47 38.22
N VAL A 21 -1.39 -111.30 39.31
CA VAL A 21 -0.43 -112.33 39.76
C VAL A 21 -1.17 -113.62 40.19
N ALA A 22 -2.50 -113.57 40.34
CA ALA A 22 -3.35 -114.73 40.56
C ALA A 22 -3.97 -115.28 39.26
N LEU A 23 -3.24 -116.20 38.60
CA LEU A 23 -3.80 -117.11 37.59
C LEU A 23 -4.89 -118.00 38.21
N GLY A 24 -6.15 -117.69 37.91
CA GLY A 24 -7.24 -118.60 37.48
C GLY A 24 -7.65 -119.84 38.29
N GLY A 25 -7.00 -120.20 39.39
CA GLY A 25 -7.37 -121.41 40.15
C GLY A 25 -6.82 -121.49 41.58
N TYR A 26 -5.85 -120.66 41.94
CA TYR A 26 -5.15 -120.77 43.24
C TYR A 26 -5.83 -120.01 44.41
N LEU A 27 -6.71 -119.04 44.11
CA LEU A 27 -7.34 -118.17 45.13
C LEU A 27 -8.52 -118.77 45.90
N LEU A 28 -9.02 -119.95 45.55
CA LEU A 28 -10.04 -120.62 46.37
C LEU A 28 -9.45 -121.32 47.61
N VAL A 29 -8.11 -121.44 47.70
CA VAL A 29 -7.46 -122.30 48.72
C VAL A 29 -6.37 -121.60 49.54
N THR A 30 -5.78 -120.47 49.09
CA THR A 30 -4.76 -119.73 49.87
C THR A 30 -5.16 -118.27 50.12
N LYS A 31 -5.24 -117.88 51.41
CA LYS A 31 -5.33 -116.47 51.83
C LYS A 31 -3.97 -115.83 51.63
N VAL A 32 -3.79 -115.11 50.54
CA VAL A 32 -2.64 -114.21 50.34
C VAL A 32 -3.13 -112.79 50.60
N THR A 33 -2.43 -112.03 51.42
CA THR A 33 -2.69 -110.60 51.69
C THR A 33 -1.60 -109.73 51.06
N PRO A 34 -1.83 -108.42 50.83
CA PRO A 34 -0.77 -107.52 50.38
C PRO A 34 0.45 -107.49 51.33
N ASN A 35 0.25 -107.68 52.64
CA ASN A 35 1.33 -107.83 53.63
C ASN A 35 2.21 -109.07 53.40
N ASP A 36 1.65 -110.17 52.87
CA ASP A 36 2.44 -111.35 52.50
C ASP A 36 3.35 -111.10 51.28
N ILE A 37 3.08 -110.04 50.50
CA ILE A 37 3.77 -109.72 49.25
C ILE A 37 4.81 -108.61 49.46
N SER A 38 4.51 -107.62 50.31
CA SER A 38 5.44 -106.54 50.68
C SER A 38 5.31 -106.19 52.17
N GLY A 39 6.44 -106.16 52.87
CA GLY A 39 6.50 -105.77 54.29
C GLY A 39 6.19 -104.28 54.54
N GLU A 40 6.04 -103.47 53.49
CA GLU A 40 5.62 -102.06 53.58
C GLU A 40 4.13 -101.87 53.31
N ALA A 41 3.38 -102.94 52.98
CA ALA A 41 1.99 -102.84 52.53
C ALA A 41 1.05 -102.27 53.60
N GLU A 42 1.18 -102.65 54.88
CA GLU A 42 0.39 -102.07 55.99
C GLU A 42 0.57 -100.56 56.10
N SER A 43 1.80 -100.10 55.89
CA SER A 43 2.14 -98.69 56.00
C SER A 43 1.65 -97.83 54.83
N ILE A 44 1.26 -98.46 53.71
CA ILE A 44 0.86 -97.82 52.45
C ILE A 44 -0.65 -98.00 52.20
N PHE A 45 -1.14 -99.24 52.28
CA PHE A 45 -2.50 -99.63 51.89
C PHE A 45 -3.49 -99.70 53.04
N GLY A 46 -3.06 -99.43 54.28
CA GLY A 46 -3.94 -99.38 55.45
C GLY A 46 -4.72 -100.67 55.63
N ASP A 47 -6.04 -100.54 55.74
CA ASP A 47 -6.97 -101.65 56.04
C ASP A 47 -6.97 -102.73 54.94
N LEU A 48 -6.56 -102.39 53.72
CA LEU A 48 -6.44 -103.35 52.62
C LEU A 48 -5.26 -104.32 52.80
N ALA A 49 -4.25 -103.97 53.59
CA ALA A 49 -3.01 -104.74 53.67
C ALA A 49 -3.17 -106.12 54.30
N ASP A 50 -4.15 -106.28 55.18
CA ASP A 50 -4.47 -107.53 55.88
C ASP A 50 -5.66 -108.29 55.28
N MET A 51 -6.34 -107.69 54.29
CA MET A 51 -7.44 -108.34 53.59
C MET A 51 -6.91 -109.35 52.57
N SER A 52 -7.58 -110.50 52.44
CA SER A 52 -7.24 -111.44 51.36
C SER A 52 -7.57 -110.80 50.02
N LEU A 53 -6.78 -111.10 48.98
CA LEU A 53 -7.00 -110.55 47.64
C LEU A 53 -8.44 -110.75 47.12
N LEU A 54 -9.05 -111.90 47.43
CA LEU A 54 -10.44 -112.18 47.05
C LEU A 54 -11.44 -111.32 47.84
N ASP A 55 -11.17 -111.05 49.11
CA ASP A 55 -12.02 -110.21 49.95
C ASP A 55 -11.88 -108.74 49.53
N ILE A 56 -10.68 -108.27 49.14
CA ILE A 56 -10.48 -106.94 48.54
C ILE A 56 -11.31 -106.81 47.27
N CYS A 57 -11.29 -107.79 46.37
CA CYS A 57 -12.09 -107.74 45.14
C CYS A 57 -13.60 -107.70 45.42
N LYS A 58 -14.10 -108.48 46.39
CA LYS A 58 -15.52 -108.50 46.76
C LYS A 58 -15.95 -107.19 47.41
N ASP A 59 -15.13 -106.67 48.32
CA ASP A 59 -15.40 -105.44 49.05
C ASP A 59 -15.37 -104.23 48.11
N LEU A 60 -14.37 -104.15 47.23
CA LEU A 60 -14.31 -103.12 46.20
C LEU A 60 -15.49 -103.21 45.23
N ALA A 61 -15.91 -104.41 44.83
CA ALA A 61 -17.09 -104.59 43.97
C ALA A 61 -18.40 -104.16 44.68
N ALA A 62 -18.52 -104.40 45.98
CA ALA A 62 -19.64 -103.95 46.78
C ALA A 62 -19.64 -102.42 46.96
N LEU A 63 -18.49 -101.84 47.28
CA LEU A 63 -18.30 -100.40 47.40
C LEU A 63 -18.60 -99.69 46.07
N TYR A 64 -18.08 -100.22 44.96
CA TYR A 64 -18.38 -99.75 43.61
C TYR A 64 -19.90 -99.76 43.34
N ALA A 65 -20.58 -100.89 43.59
CA ALA A 65 -22.02 -101.01 43.38
C ALA A 65 -22.85 -100.06 44.27
N GLN A 66 -22.35 -99.74 45.47
CA GLN A 66 -23.01 -98.82 46.40
C GLN A 66 -22.84 -97.36 46.00
N LYS A 67 -21.69 -97.01 45.41
CA LYS A 67 -21.25 -95.61 45.24
C LYS A 67 -21.33 -95.09 43.80
N ILE A 68 -21.36 -95.97 42.80
CA ILE A 68 -21.50 -95.56 41.39
C ILE A 68 -22.84 -94.87 41.14
N GLY A 69 -22.83 -93.70 40.48
CA GLY A 69 -24.04 -92.94 40.18
C GLY A 69 -24.77 -92.34 41.37
N VAL A 70 -24.18 -92.40 42.57
CA VAL A 70 -24.76 -91.87 43.81
C VAL A 70 -23.99 -90.61 44.21
N ALA A 71 -24.65 -89.45 44.09
CA ALA A 71 -24.14 -88.18 44.60
C ALA A 71 -24.61 -87.92 46.03
N ASP A 72 -23.83 -87.18 46.80
CA ASP A 72 -24.23 -86.69 48.12
C ASP A 72 -25.25 -85.54 48.05
N THR A 73 -25.64 -84.98 49.20
CA THR A 73 -26.60 -83.87 49.27
C THR A 73 -26.13 -82.58 48.60
N ASN A 74 -24.83 -82.45 48.35
CA ASN A 74 -24.20 -81.32 47.65
C ASN A 74 -23.95 -81.63 46.17
N GLY A 75 -24.40 -82.80 45.68
CA GLY A 75 -24.20 -83.25 44.32
C GLY A 75 -22.80 -83.83 44.04
N LYS A 76 -21.96 -84.06 45.05
CA LYS A 76 -20.61 -84.60 44.90
C LYS A 76 -20.63 -86.13 44.82
N TYR A 77 -19.93 -86.71 43.85
CA TYR A 77 -19.79 -88.17 43.72
C TYR A 77 -18.63 -88.70 44.55
N TYR A 78 -18.69 -90.00 44.87
CA TYR A 78 -17.69 -90.68 45.69
C TYR A 78 -16.27 -90.47 45.15
N SER A 79 -15.42 -89.80 45.94
CA SER A 79 -14.15 -89.26 45.48
C SER A 79 -12.92 -90.11 45.82
N VAL A 80 -11.78 -89.83 45.19
CA VAL A 80 -10.49 -90.46 45.49
C VAL A 80 -10.12 -90.30 46.98
N GLY A 81 -10.33 -89.11 47.55
CA GLY A 81 -10.05 -88.84 48.97
C GLY A 81 -10.95 -89.62 49.92
N GLU A 82 -12.23 -89.80 49.57
CA GLU A 82 -13.14 -90.64 50.34
C GLU A 82 -12.74 -92.12 50.26
N PHE A 83 -12.26 -92.59 49.11
CA PHE A 83 -11.70 -93.95 48.96
C PHE A 83 -10.45 -94.16 49.81
N LEU A 84 -9.50 -93.24 49.75
CA LEU A 84 -8.26 -93.31 50.55
C LEU A 84 -8.57 -93.30 52.05
N THR A 85 -9.53 -92.47 52.46
CA THR A 85 -9.97 -92.39 53.87
C THR A 85 -10.74 -93.65 54.29
N HIS A 86 -11.57 -94.21 53.41
CA HIS A 86 -12.38 -95.41 53.70
C HIS A 86 -11.53 -96.63 54.03
N TYR A 87 -10.35 -96.74 53.40
CA TYR A 87 -9.40 -97.84 53.58
C TYR A 87 -8.15 -97.45 54.37
N ASN A 88 -8.11 -96.23 54.92
CA ASN A 88 -6.95 -95.71 55.66
C ASN A 88 -5.61 -95.79 54.88
N ILE A 89 -5.67 -95.53 53.56
CA ILE A 89 -4.51 -95.58 52.65
C ILE A 89 -3.67 -94.30 52.81
N ASP A 90 -2.37 -94.47 53.04
CA ASP A 90 -1.40 -93.37 53.11
C ASP A 90 -1.00 -92.95 51.69
N ALA A 91 -1.70 -91.96 51.14
CA ALA A 91 -1.49 -91.46 49.79
C ALA A 91 -0.07 -90.88 49.58
N GLU A 92 0.52 -90.26 50.61
CA GLU A 92 1.85 -89.65 50.49
C GLU A 92 2.92 -90.72 50.35
N LYS A 93 2.81 -91.83 51.09
CA LYS A 93 3.70 -92.99 50.88
C LYS A 93 3.37 -93.76 49.59
N ALA A 94 2.09 -93.87 49.23
CA ALA A 94 1.68 -94.61 48.04
C ALA A 94 2.14 -93.95 46.73
N PHE A 95 2.15 -92.62 46.68
CA PHE A 95 2.49 -91.85 45.47
C PHE A 95 3.80 -91.07 45.60
N GLY A 96 4.45 -91.11 46.77
CA GLY A 96 5.68 -90.37 47.07
C GLY A 96 5.50 -88.86 47.21
N VAL A 97 4.25 -88.37 47.17
CA VAL A 97 3.89 -86.95 47.18
C VAL A 97 2.53 -86.74 47.82
N LYS A 98 2.33 -85.59 48.45
CA LYS A 98 1.03 -85.19 48.99
C LYS A 98 0.06 -84.83 47.87
N LEU A 99 -1.10 -85.51 47.81
CA LEU A 99 -2.15 -85.20 46.86
C LEU A 99 -2.85 -83.87 47.21
N THR A 100 -3.17 -83.06 46.20
CA THR A 100 -3.91 -81.80 46.38
C THR A 100 -5.41 -82.08 46.57
N GLN A 101 -6.14 -81.14 47.18
CA GLN A 101 -7.58 -81.30 47.41
C GLN A 101 -8.35 -81.53 46.12
N ASP A 102 -7.98 -80.83 45.03
CA ASP A 102 -8.60 -81.01 43.71
C ASP A 102 -8.41 -82.42 43.14
N VAL A 103 -7.32 -83.12 43.49
CA VAL A 103 -7.10 -84.53 43.12
C VAL A 103 -7.91 -85.47 44.01
N LEU A 104 -7.99 -85.16 45.30
CA LEU A 104 -8.80 -85.92 46.25
C LEU A 104 -10.30 -85.82 45.95
N ASP A 105 -10.74 -84.74 45.30
CA ASP A 105 -12.14 -84.50 44.94
C ASP A 105 -12.56 -85.15 43.62
N ILE A 106 -11.65 -85.81 42.90
CA ILE A 106 -11.96 -86.51 41.64
C ILE A 106 -12.97 -87.64 41.90
N PRO A 107 -14.11 -87.69 41.19
CA PRO A 107 -15.07 -88.79 41.25
C PRO A 107 -14.44 -90.12 40.80
N LEU A 108 -14.29 -91.07 41.71
CA LEU A 108 -13.54 -92.31 41.44
C LEU A 108 -14.32 -93.28 40.54
N PHE A 109 -15.61 -93.49 40.82
CA PHE A 109 -16.42 -94.50 40.13
C PHE A 109 -17.32 -93.94 39.02
N GLU A 110 -17.57 -92.64 39.01
CA GLU A 110 -18.57 -92.03 38.12
C GLU A 110 -18.20 -92.15 36.63
N PHE A 111 -16.92 -92.26 36.31
CA PHE A 111 -16.46 -92.55 34.95
C PHE A 111 -17.07 -93.81 34.33
N PHE A 112 -17.42 -94.79 35.15
CA PHE A 112 -17.96 -96.07 34.72
C PHE A 112 -19.51 -96.10 34.70
N ASN A 113 -20.16 -94.98 35.06
CA ASN A 113 -21.62 -94.86 35.18
C ASN A 113 -22.32 -94.56 33.84
N GLY A 114 -22.42 -95.56 32.96
CA GLY A 114 -23.29 -95.51 31.78
C GLY A 114 -23.11 -94.29 30.87
N GLN A 115 -24.18 -93.86 30.20
CA GLN A 115 -24.12 -92.83 29.13
C GLN A 115 -23.76 -91.41 29.62
N GLN A 116 -24.03 -91.04 30.89
CA GLN A 116 -23.79 -89.69 31.41
C GLN A 116 -22.64 -89.62 32.45
N GLY A 117 -22.15 -90.75 32.94
CA GLY A 117 -21.15 -90.80 34.00
C GLY A 117 -19.84 -90.10 33.66
N THR A 118 -19.37 -90.21 32.41
CA THR A 118 -18.18 -89.46 31.98
C THR A 118 -18.40 -87.94 32.03
N ALA A 119 -19.57 -87.44 31.62
CA ALA A 119 -19.88 -86.00 31.66
C ALA A 119 -20.01 -85.49 33.11
N ASN A 120 -20.70 -86.26 33.96
CA ASN A 120 -20.83 -85.98 35.39
C ASN A 120 -19.45 -85.92 36.07
N ALA A 121 -18.59 -86.91 35.82
CA ALA A 121 -17.23 -86.93 36.36
C ALA A 121 -16.41 -85.71 35.88
N LEU A 122 -16.41 -85.42 34.58
CA LEU A 122 -15.68 -84.28 34.02
C LEU A 122 -16.19 -82.91 34.49
N SER A 123 -17.45 -82.79 34.90
CA SER A 123 -17.99 -81.54 35.47
C SER A 123 -17.49 -81.24 36.89
N GLN A 124 -17.04 -82.25 37.64
CA GLN A 124 -16.54 -82.09 39.01
C GLN A 124 -15.02 -82.07 39.09
N ILE A 125 -14.33 -82.58 38.08
CA ILE A 125 -12.87 -82.53 38.03
C ILE A 125 -12.42 -81.13 37.65
N LYS A 126 -11.66 -80.51 38.56
CA LYS A 126 -11.08 -79.19 38.34
C LYS A 126 -9.91 -79.24 37.37
N VAL A 127 -9.67 -78.17 36.61
CA VAL A 127 -8.55 -78.08 35.66
C VAL A 127 -7.20 -78.17 36.39
N SER A 128 -7.10 -77.56 37.58
CA SER A 128 -5.97 -77.65 38.50
C SER A 128 -5.65 -79.10 38.95
N ALA A 129 -6.62 -80.01 38.95
CA ALA A 129 -6.36 -81.42 39.23
C ALA A 129 -5.49 -82.06 38.16
N VAL A 130 -5.62 -81.65 36.89
CA VAL A 130 -4.81 -82.18 35.78
C VAL A 130 -3.36 -81.68 35.86
N THR A 131 -3.15 -80.41 36.20
CA THR A 131 -1.80 -79.87 36.41
C THR A 131 -1.14 -80.50 37.64
N SER A 132 -1.91 -80.73 38.71
CA SER A 132 -1.46 -81.46 39.90
C SER A 132 -1.05 -82.89 39.56
N LEU A 133 -1.89 -83.67 38.86
CA LEU A 133 -1.55 -85.05 38.48
C LEU A 133 -0.32 -85.14 37.58
N TYR A 134 -0.15 -84.23 36.63
CA TYR A 134 1.05 -84.22 35.80
C TYR A 134 2.30 -83.85 36.61
N THR A 135 2.21 -82.93 37.57
CA THR A 135 3.31 -82.59 38.48
C THR A 135 3.81 -83.83 39.23
N ILE A 136 2.89 -84.71 39.65
CA ILE A 136 3.24 -85.98 40.31
C ILE A 136 4.01 -86.91 39.35
N ILE A 137 3.56 -87.05 38.09
CA ILE A 137 4.24 -87.89 37.08
C ILE A 137 5.61 -87.33 36.71
N ALA A 138 5.75 -86.01 36.69
CA ALA A 138 6.97 -85.31 36.30
C ALA A 138 8.00 -85.17 37.44
N GLY A 139 7.82 -85.86 38.57
CA GLY A 139 8.79 -85.91 39.66
C GLY A 139 8.69 -84.73 40.64
N GLY A 140 7.52 -84.11 40.78
CA GLY A 140 7.21 -83.17 41.87
C GLY A 140 7.40 -81.69 41.57
N ASN A 141 7.89 -81.32 40.38
CA ASN A 141 8.01 -79.91 39.98
C ASN A 141 6.69 -79.38 39.40
N PRO A 142 6.05 -78.35 40.02
CA PRO A 142 4.83 -77.77 39.51
C PRO A 142 5.02 -77.22 38.09
N ILE A 143 4.10 -77.57 37.18
CA ILE A 143 4.11 -77.06 35.79
C ILE A 143 3.67 -75.59 35.73
N VAL A 144 2.82 -75.20 36.69
CA VAL A 144 2.24 -73.87 36.82
C VAL A 144 2.43 -73.39 38.26
N SER A 145 2.45 -72.07 38.46
CA SER A 145 2.57 -71.47 39.79
C SER A 145 1.35 -71.79 40.68
N ALA A 146 1.50 -71.64 42.00
CA ALA A 146 0.40 -71.85 42.93
C ALA A 146 -0.79 -70.91 42.63
N THR A 147 -0.51 -69.65 42.29
CA THR A 147 -1.51 -68.65 41.88
C THR A 147 -2.29 -69.09 40.64
N VAL A 148 -1.59 -69.58 39.60
CA VAL A 148 -2.24 -70.11 38.39
C VAL A 148 -3.07 -71.35 38.73
N SER A 149 -2.54 -72.24 39.57
CA SER A 149 -3.26 -73.44 40.00
C SER A 149 -4.55 -73.10 40.76
N GLU A 150 -4.54 -72.09 41.61
CA GLU A 150 -5.73 -71.62 42.33
C GLU A 150 -6.79 -71.08 41.36
N LYS A 151 -6.38 -70.25 40.38
CA LYS A 151 -7.29 -69.74 39.34
C LYS A 151 -7.90 -70.87 38.50
N LEU A 152 -7.08 -71.86 38.11
CA LEU A 152 -7.54 -73.04 37.38
C LEU A 152 -8.49 -73.95 38.20
N SER A 153 -8.45 -73.88 39.54
CA SER A 153 -9.35 -74.68 40.41
C SER A 153 -10.81 -74.23 40.36
N GLN A 154 -11.06 -73.01 39.89
CA GLN A 154 -12.41 -72.48 39.72
C GLN A 154 -13.15 -73.16 38.56
N TYR A 155 -12.41 -73.70 37.59
CA TYR A 155 -12.95 -74.27 36.37
C TYR A 155 -12.93 -75.80 36.35
N SER A 156 -13.95 -76.39 35.74
CA SER A 156 -14.06 -77.84 35.50
C SER A 156 -13.45 -78.25 34.15
N LEU A 157 -13.14 -79.54 33.98
CA LEU A 157 -12.71 -80.08 32.69
C LEU A 157 -13.80 -79.98 31.62
N THR A 158 -15.07 -79.96 31.99
CA THR A 158 -16.16 -79.73 31.04
C THR A 158 -16.08 -78.32 30.45
N GLN A 159 -15.76 -77.31 31.28
CA GLN A 159 -15.56 -75.94 30.80
C GLN A 159 -14.30 -75.83 29.92
N LEU A 160 -13.22 -76.56 30.23
CA LEU A 160 -12.02 -76.59 29.37
C LEU A 160 -12.28 -77.23 28.00
N LEU A 161 -13.15 -78.24 27.93
CA LEU A 161 -13.45 -79.00 26.71
C LEU A 161 -14.57 -78.37 25.87
N ALA A 162 -15.16 -77.27 26.31
CA ALA A 162 -16.12 -76.49 25.53
C ALA A 162 -15.43 -75.78 24.34
N GLU A 163 -16.23 -75.26 23.40
CA GLU A 163 -15.75 -74.61 22.16
C GLU A 163 -14.75 -73.48 22.43
N ASP A 164 -15.05 -72.60 23.40
CA ASP A 164 -14.15 -71.52 23.87
C ASP A 164 -13.47 -71.87 25.21
N GLY A 165 -13.32 -73.16 25.49
CA GLY A 165 -12.96 -73.64 26.82
C GLY A 165 -11.58 -73.17 27.29
N VAL A 166 -10.61 -73.06 26.38
CA VAL A 166 -9.27 -72.54 26.71
C VAL A 166 -9.33 -71.05 27.06
N ALA A 167 -10.06 -70.23 26.30
CA ALA A 167 -10.23 -68.81 26.58
C ALA A 167 -10.93 -68.59 27.93
N THR A 168 -11.97 -69.39 28.19
CA THR A 168 -12.77 -69.31 29.43
C THR A 168 -11.94 -69.68 30.65
N VAL A 169 -11.21 -70.80 30.61
CA VAL A 169 -10.44 -71.29 31.76
C VAL A 169 -9.25 -70.39 32.10
N LEU A 170 -8.68 -69.72 31.10
CA LEU A 170 -7.54 -68.82 31.28
C LEU A 170 -7.96 -67.35 31.45
N GLN A 171 -9.25 -67.04 31.52
CA GLN A 171 -9.73 -65.65 31.55
C GLN A 171 -9.24 -64.86 32.79
N ASP A 172 -9.01 -65.55 33.91
CA ASP A 172 -8.51 -64.92 35.14
C ASP A 172 -6.98 -65.00 35.26
N VAL A 173 -6.32 -65.79 34.41
CA VAL A 173 -4.87 -65.94 34.42
C VAL A 173 -4.27 -64.79 33.63
N THR A 174 -3.36 -64.03 34.24
CA THR A 174 -2.65 -62.93 33.59
C THR A 174 -1.28 -63.36 33.08
N LEU A 175 -0.65 -62.55 32.23
CA LEU A 175 0.73 -62.79 31.79
C LEU A 175 1.73 -62.74 32.97
N ALA A 176 1.48 -61.86 33.95
CA ALA A 176 2.26 -61.79 35.18
C ALA A 176 2.12 -63.05 36.04
N ASP A 177 0.97 -63.74 36.05
CA ASP A 177 0.82 -65.01 36.77
C ASP A 177 1.67 -66.15 36.16
N LEU A 178 1.84 -66.12 34.83
CA LEU A 178 2.64 -67.10 34.08
C LEU A 178 4.13 -66.82 34.17
N SER A 179 4.53 -65.55 34.14
CA SER A 179 5.93 -65.14 34.24
C SER A 179 6.13 -63.95 35.19
N PRO A 180 6.06 -64.19 36.52
CA PRO A 180 6.12 -63.11 37.52
C PRO A 180 7.41 -62.29 37.47
N ASN A 181 8.52 -62.90 37.02
CA ASN A 181 9.82 -62.24 36.94
C ASN A 181 10.02 -61.43 35.64
N SER A 182 9.10 -61.56 34.67
CA SER A 182 9.17 -60.83 33.40
C SER A 182 8.43 -59.50 33.43
N PHE A 183 7.61 -59.26 34.44
CA PHE A 183 6.78 -58.06 34.56
C PHE A 183 7.00 -57.39 35.93
N PRO A 184 7.19 -56.07 35.99
CA PRO A 184 7.40 -55.36 37.25
C PRO A 184 6.12 -55.37 38.10
N GLN A 185 6.27 -55.68 39.39
CA GLN A 185 5.17 -55.76 40.36
C GLN A 185 4.99 -54.47 41.19
N ASP A 186 5.94 -53.55 41.13
CA ASP A 186 5.98 -52.30 41.88
C ASP A 186 5.48 -51.08 41.08
N GLY A 187 5.06 -51.30 39.83
CA GLY A 187 4.56 -50.23 38.94
C GLY A 187 5.65 -49.29 38.42
N THR A 188 6.93 -49.65 38.56
CA THR A 188 8.06 -48.82 38.10
C THR A 188 8.08 -48.61 36.58
N ASP A 189 7.55 -49.57 35.82
CA ASP A 189 7.30 -49.47 34.38
C ASP A 189 5.81 -49.69 34.13
N ALA A 190 5.09 -48.57 33.99
CA ALA A 190 3.64 -48.57 33.84
C ALA A 190 3.17 -49.38 32.62
N LEU A 191 3.94 -49.37 31.52
CA LEU A 191 3.62 -50.12 30.32
C LEU A 191 3.79 -51.62 30.56
N MET A 192 4.93 -52.04 31.10
CA MET A 192 5.19 -53.46 31.34
C MET A 192 4.32 -54.04 32.45
N THR A 193 3.97 -53.26 33.48
CA THR A 193 2.97 -53.66 34.47
C THR A 193 1.60 -53.86 33.81
N ALA A 194 1.15 -52.93 32.97
CA ALA A 194 -0.11 -53.06 32.25
C ALA A 194 -0.14 -54.25 31.28
N VAL A 195 0.96 -54.54 30.58
CA VAL A 195 1.10 -55.76 29.78
C VAL A 195 0.99 -57.01 30.67
N GLY A 196 1.64 -57.01 31.84
CA GLY A 196 1.56 -58.09 32.81
C GLY A 196 0.14 -58.40 33.30
N GLU A 197 -0.72 -57.39 33.42
CA GLU A 197 -2.13 -57.51 33.81
C GLU A 197 -3.04 -58.08 32.72
N THR A 198 -2.54 -58.24 31.48
CA THR A 198 -3.29 -58.79 30.36
C THR A 198 -3.78 -60.21 30.66
N SER A 199 -5.09 -60.44 30.50
CA SER A 199 -5.71 -61.76 30.62
C SER A 199 -5.30 -62.67 29.46
N VAL A 200 -4.74 -63.82 29.78
CA VAL A 200 -4.31 -64.85 28.82
C VAL A 200 -5.51 -65.40 28.05
N GLY A 201 -6.63 -65.63 28.75
CA GLY A 201 -7.85 -66.15 28.14
C GLY A 201 -8.48 -65.16 27.16
N LYS A 202 -8.59 -63.88 27.54
CA LYS A 202 -9.08 -62.82 26.63
C LYS A 202 -8.16 -62.66 25.42
N LEU A 203 -6.84 -62.65 25.64
CA LEU A 203 -5.86 -62.52 24.55
C LEU A 203 -5.93 -63.70 23.59
N TYR A 204 -6.05 -64.93 24.11
CA TYR A 204 -6.27 -66.12 23.29
C TYR A 204 -7.55 -66.03 22.47
N GLY A 205 -8.65 -65.56 23.08
CA GLY A 205 -9.92 -65.31 22.38
C GLY A 205 -9.77 -64.29 21.25
N ALA A 206 -9.08 -63.17 21.50
CA ALA A 206 -8.84 -62.14 20.49
C ALA A 206 -7.99 -62.66 19.30
N ILE A 207 -6.91 -63.39 19.59
CA ILE A 207 -6.02 -63.96 18.55
C ILE A 207 -6.76 -65.03 17.73
N SER A 208 -7.52 -65.91 18.39
CA SER A 208 -8.25 -66.99 17.71
C SER A 208 -9.42 -66.51 16.86
N SER A 209 -10.03 -65.38 17.23
CA SER A 209 -11.14 -64.76 16.50
C SER A 209 -10.71 -63.76 15.41
N SER A 210 -9.41 -63.62 15.13
CA SER A 210 -8.85 -62.66 14.16
C SER A 210 -9.21 -61.19 14.43
N GLN A 211 -9.46 -60.86 15.70
CA GLN A 211 -9.68 -59.47 16.10
C GLN A 211 -8.37 -58.68 16.03
N SER A 212 -8.45 -57.37 15.75
CA SER A 212 -7.29 -56.49 15.79
C SER A 212 -6.72 -56.43 17.21
N LEU A 213 -5.42 -56.68 17.36
CA LEU A 213 -4.73 -56.49 18.64
C LEU A 213 -4.75 -55.03 19.08
N LEU A 214 -4.78 -54.08 18.15
CA LEU A 214 -4.92 -52.66 18.48
C LEU A 214 -6.30 -52.41 19.09
N GLY A 215 -7.37 -52.94 18.50
CA GLY A 215 -8.73 -52.85 19.06
C GLY A 215 -8.85 -53.37 20.49
N GLN A 216 -7.99 -54.32 20.88
CA GLN A 216 -8.01 -54.90 22.22
C GLN A 216 -7.58 -53.92 23.33
N VAL A 217 -6.99 -52.76 23.02
CA VAL A 217 -6.67 -51.77 24.05
C VAL A 217 -7.91 -51.01 24.53
N GLN A 218 -9.02 -51.08 23.79
CA GLN A 218 -10.28 -50.44 24.15
C GLN A 218 -10.93 -51.09 25.36
N THR A 219 -11.87 -50.38 25.99
CA THR A 219 -12.63 -50.87 27.15
C THR A 219 -13.29 -52.21 26.84
N GLY A 220 -13.09 -53.22 27.71
CA GLY A 220 -13.59 -54.58 27.54
C GLY A 220 -12.68 -55.52 26.75
N GLY A 221 -11.67 -54.99 26.05
CA GLY A 221 -10.71 -55.76 25.26
C GLY A 221 -9.68 -56.52 26.08
N ALA A 222 -8.88 -57.36 25.41
CA ALA A 222 -7.84 -58.17 26.05
C ALA A 222 -6.67 -57.34 26.61
N LEU A 223 -6.37 -56.19 26.00
CA LEU A 223 -5.27 -55.29 26.35
C LEU A 223 -5.77 -53.99 26.99
N GLU A 224 -6.96 -54.00 27.59
CA GLU A 224 -7.58 -52.82 28.22
C GLU A 224 -6.66 -52.14 29.25
N SER A 225 -5.89 -52.92 30.02
CA SER A 225 -4.90 -52.39 30.96
C SER A 225 -3.84 -51.54 30.26
N VAL A 226 -3.36 -51.97 29.09
CA VAL A 226 -2.42 -51.21 28.24
C VAL A 226 -3.10 -49.94 27.72
N GLY A 227 -4.36 -50.04 27.31
CA GLY A 227 -5.15 -48.89 26.84
C GLY A 227 -5.30 -47.76 27.86
N LYS A 228 -5.25 -48.07 29.17
CA LYS A 228 -5.35 -47.09 30.27
C LYS A 228 -4.04 -46.37 30.58
N VAL A 229 -2.91 -46.84 30.05
CA VAL A 229 -1.60 -46.19 30.25
C VAL A 229 -1.60 -44.86 29.50
N SER A 230 -1.07 -43.78 30.10
CA SER A 230 -0.88 -42.54 29.35
C SER A 230 0.21 -42.72 28.30
N VAL A 231 0.04 -42.11 27.13
CA VAL A 231 1.03 -42.19 26.06
C VAL A 231 2.37 -41.64 26.52
N SER A 232 2.38 -40.58 27.35
CA SER A 232 3.60 -40.08 28.00
C SER A 232 4.30 -41.13 28.87
N ALA A 233 3.57 -41.88 29.70
CA ALA A 233 4.15 -42.94 30.53
C ALA A 233 4.66 -44.13 29.69
N ALA A 234 4.02 -44.43 28.56
CA ALA A 234 4.52 -45.44 27.62
C ALA A 234 5.77 -44.95 26.87
N LEU A 235 5.81 -43.68 26.46
CA LEU A 235 6.93 -43.08 25.72
C LEU A 235 8.20 -42.98 26.56
N SER A 236 8.09 -42.71 27.86
CA SER A 236 9.26 -42.60 28.75
C SER A 236 10.12 -43.87 28.80
N GLN A 237 9.53 -45.02 28.41
CA GLN A 237 10.20 -46.32 28.38
C GLN A 237 10.84 -46.64 27.02
N VAL A 238 10.42 -45.95 25.96
CA VAL A 238 10.81 -46.25 24.56
C VAL A 238 11.68 -45.15 23.97
N VAL A 239 11.51 -43.92 24.43
CA VAL A 239 12.17 -42.71 23.93
C VAL A 239 12.76 -41.95 25.11
N GLY A 240 13.98 -41.44 24.97
CA GLY A 240 14.64 -40.63 26.00
C GLY A 240 15.12 -39.28 25.47
N GLY A 241 15.45 -38.36 26.39
CA GLY A 241 15.97 -37.04 26.07
C GLY A 241 14.92 -36.11 25.44
N GLU A 242 15.37 -35.18 24.61
CA GLU A 242 14.53 -34.12 24.00
C GLU A 242 13.36 -34.67 23.15
N ALA A 243 13.53 -35.85 22.55
CA ALA A 243 12.48 -36.52 21.80
C ALA A 243 11.32 -37.00 22.70
N TYR A 244 11.61 -37.37 23.96
CA TYR A 244 10.58 -37.69 24.94
C TYR A 244 9.81 -36.43 25.33
N ASP A 245 10.50 -35.35 25.67
CA ASP A 245 9.85 -34.10 26.11
C ASP A 245 8.94 -33.52 25.01
N MET A 246 9.40 -33.54 23.75
CA MET A 246 8.59 -33.15 22.60
C MET A 246 7.35 -34.04 22.46
N LEU A 247 7.49 -35.36 22.39
CA LEU A 247 6.35 -36.26 22.17
C LEU A 247 5.39 -36.32 23.37
N ALA A 248 5.90 -36.21 24.60
CA ALA A 248 5.07 -36.11 25.81
C ALA A 248 4.22 -34.84 25.80
N SER A 249 4.73 -33.74 25.23
CA SER A 249 3.95 -32.51 25.04
C SER A 249 2.88 -32.60 23.94
N VAL A 250 3.07 -33.48 22.95
CA VAL A 250 2.08 -33.72 21.87
C VAL A 250 0.90 -34.53 22.38
N PHE A 251 1.19 -35.57 23.17
CA PHE A 251 0.18 -36.51 23.64
C PHE A 251 -0.35 -36.20 25.04
N GLU A 252 0.16 -35.16 25.71
CA GLU A 252 -0.24 -34.68 27.05
C GLU A 252 -0.88 -35.77 27.96
N ASP A 253 -2.20 -35.72 28.10
CA ASP A 253 -3.01 -36.61 28.95
C ASP A 253 -3.60 -37.83 28.22
N ALA A 254 -3.37 -37.95 26.90
CA ALA A 254 -3.90 -39.02 26.07
C ALA A 254 -3.50 -40.40 26.60
N LYS A 255 -4.44 -41.33 26.55
CA LYS A 255 -4.23 -42.74 26.84
C LYS A 255 -3.92 -43.50 25.56
N VAL A 256 -3.30 -44.66 25.69
CA VAL A 256 -3.02 -45.54 24.54
C VAL A 256 -4.31 -45.94 23.81
N ALA A 257 -5.44 -46.02 24.52
CA ALA A 257 -6.75 -46.24 23.90
C ALA A 257 -7.23 -45.06 23.05
N ASP A 258 -6.90 -43.82 23.42
CA ASP A 258 -7.40 -42.62 22.72
C ASP A 258 -6.78 -42.48 21.32
N ILE A 259 -5.55 -42.98 21.14
CA ILE A 259 -4.85 -43.00 19.84
C ILE A 259 -5.27 -44.20 18.96
N VAL A 260 -6.20 -45.05 19.39
CA VAL A 260 -6.71 -46.18 18.62
C VAL A 260 -8.18 -45.98 18.29
N VAL A 261 -8.48 -45.66 17.03
CA VAL A 261 -9.86 -45.48 16.53
C VAL A 261 -10.11 -46.48 15.41
N ASP A 262 -11.26 -47.16 15.45
CA ASP A 262 -11.66 -48.19 14.48
C ASP A 262 -10.56 -49.24 14.21
N ASP A 263 -9.98 -49.77 15.30
CA ASP A 263 -8.92 -50.78 15.28
C ASP A 263 -7.59 -50.36 14.62
N LYS A 264 -7.40 -49.06 14.38
CA LYS A 264 -6.21 -48.47 13.75
C LYS A 264 -5.61 -47.41 14.64
N LEU A 265 -4.31 -47.18 14.49
CA LEU A 265 -3.67 -46.00 15.06
C LEU A 265 -4.20 -44.76 14.34
N ASN A 266 -4.87 -43.89 15.08
CA ASN A 266 -5.32 -42.59 14.62
C ASN A 266 -4.54 -41.52 15.39
N VAL A 267 -3.37 -41.19 14.86
CA VAL A 267 -2.53 -40.12 15.40
C VAL A 267 -2.88 -38.76 14.83
N ASP A 268 -3.72 -38.72 13.78
CA ASP A 268 -4.03 -37.51 13.02
C ASP A 268 -4.67 -36.44 13.91
N GLN A 269 -5.51 -36.82 14.86
CA GLN A 269 -6.10 -35.88 15.84
C GLN A 269 -5.02 -35.12 16.64
N TYR A 270 -3.93 -35.79 16.99
CA TYR A 270 -2.84 -35.22 17.81
C TYR A 270 -1.79 -34.52 16.96
N THR A 271 -1.48 -35.03 15.78
CA THR A 271 -0.52 -34.41 14.86
C THR A 271 -1.10 -33.18 14.17
N ASN A 272 -2.40 -33.15 13.87
CA ASN A 272 -3.05 -32.01 13.25
C ASN A 272 -3.14 -30.79 14.18
N GLN A 273 -3.29 -31.02 15.49
CA GLN A 273 -3.36 -29.95 16.50
C GLN A 273 -1.97 -29.45 16.94
N LEU A 274 -0.89 -30.13 16.54
CA LEU A 274 0.46 -29.76 16.95
C LEU A 274 0.87 -28.42 16.33
N ARG A 275 1.12 -27.44 17.20
CA ARG A 275 1.57 -26.11 16.80
C ARG A 275 3.08 -26.09 16.55
N LEU A 276 3.50 -25.31 15.55
CA LEU A 276 4.89 -25.16 15.15
C LEU A 276 5.74 -24.61 16.31
N GLY A 277 5.17 -23.77 17.19
CA GLY A 277 5.82 -23.32 18.41
C GLY A 277 6.32 -24.48 19.28
N SER A 278 5.49 -25.50 19.51
CA SER A 278 5.90 -26.70 20.27
C SER A 278 7.00 -27.48 19.57
N ILE A 279 6.97 -27.57 18.24
CA ILE A 279 8.00 -28.26 17.43
C ILE A 279 9.34 -27.52 17.50
N LEU A 280 9.29 -26.18 17.48
CA LEU A 280 10.46 -25.32 17.58
C LEU A 280 11.00 -25.21 19.02
N GLY A 281 10.41 -25.92 19.97
CA GLY A 281 10.81 -25.88 21.38
C GLY A 281 10.45 -24.56 22.07
N CYS A 282 9.45 -23.82 21.59
CA CYS A 282 8.88 -22.70 22.32
C CYS A 282 7.92 -23.23 23.39
N ILE A 283 7.75 -22.46 24.46
CA ILE A 283 6.88 -22.81 25.59
C ILE A 283 5.73 -21.81 25.72
N ARG A 284 4.62 -22.28 26.30
CA ARG A 284 3.46 -21.45 26.66
C ARG A 284 3.38 -21.34 28.17
N GLN A 285 2.97 -20.18 28.67
CA GLN A 285 2.72 -19.98 30.10
C GLN A 285 1.32 -20.48 30.44
N GLU A 286 1.23 -21.50 31.30
CA GLU A 286 -0.03 -21.94 31.89
C GLU A 286 -0.54 -20.86 32.87
N ILE A 287 -1.84 -20.54 32.79
CA ILE A 287 -2.47 -19.49 33.58
C ILE A 287 -3.58 -20.10 34.44
N ASP A 288 -3.53 -19.82 35.74
CA ASP A 288 -4.67 -20.07 36.62
C ASP A 288 -5.77 -19.03 36.36
N ILE A 289 -6.83 -19.48 35.69
CA ILE A 289 -7.97 -18.68 35.29
C ILE A 289 -9.01 -18.48 36.41
N THR A 290 -8.75 -18.91 37.65
CA THR A 290 -9.70 -18.82 38.77
C THR A 290 -10.21 -17.39 39.03
N ASN A 291 -9.36 -16.38 38.79
CA ASN A 291 -9.71 -14.96 38.97
C ASN A 291 -10.09 -14.24 37.67
N TYR A 292 -10.11 -14.94 36.54
CA TYR A 292 -10.43 -14.36 35.24
C TYR A 292 -11.94 -14.42 34.97
N THR A 293 -12.41 -13.51 34.12
CA THR A 293 -13.78 -13.47 33.61
C THR A 293 -13.82 -13.95 32.16
N VAL A 294 -14.84 -14.70 31.77
CA VAL A 294 -15.02 -15.14 30.37
C VAL A 294 -15.34 -13.93 29.51
N ALA A 295 -14.44 -13.61 28.57
CA ALA A 295 -14.60 -12.55 27.58
C ALA A 295 -15.28 -13.06 26.31
N TYR A 296 -15.01 -14.31 25.92
CA TYR A 296 -15.63 -14.99 24.79
C TYR A 296 -15.71 -16.50 25.06
N ASP A 297 -16.75 -17.15 24.56
CA ASP A 297 -16.98 -18.60 24.63
C ASP A 297 -17.67 -19.06 23.34
N GLY A 298 -16.97 -19.84 22.51
CA GLY A 298 -17.43 -20.28 21.19
C GLY A 298 -16.33 -20.79 20.26
N ASP A 299 -16.71 -21.45 19.17
CA ASP A 299 -15.79 -21.94 18.11
C ASP A 299 -14.70 -22.92 18.57
N GLY A 300 -14.93 -23.68 19.65
CA GLY A 300 -13.96 -24.65 20.18
C GLY A 300 -13.01 -24.09 21.24
N TYR A 301 -13.17 -22.82 21.63
CA TYR A 301 -12.28 -22.14 22.57
C TYR A 301 -13.04 -21.19 23.51
N ALA A 302 -12.44 -20.94 24.68
CA ALA A 302 -12.83 -19.89 25.61
C ALA A 302 -11.68 -18.89 25.83
N ILE A 303 -12.00 -17.59 25.75
CA ILE A 303 -11.08 -16.50 26.08
C ILE A 303 -11.47 -15.93 27.44
N TYR A 304 -10.50 -15.91 28.34
CA TYR A 304 -10.60 -15.38 29.69
C TYR A 304 -9.83 -14.06 29.75
N SER A 305 -10.39 -13.07 30.44
CA SER A 305 -9.75 -11.77 30.66
C SER A 305 -9.74 -11.40 32.13
N LEU A 306 -8.63 -10.79 32.57
CA LEU A 306 -8.45 -10.18 33.87
C LEU A 306 -8.01 -8.73 33.66
N LYS A 307 -8.70 -7.80 34.32
CA LYS A 307 -8.34 -6.38 34.31
C LYS A 307 -7.66 -6.01 35.62
N GLU A 308 -6.42 -5.53 35.56
CA GLU A 308 -5.71 -4.95 36.70
C GLU A 308 -5.29 -3.52 36.36
N GLY A 309 -5.88 -2.53 37.05
CA GLY A 309 -5.69 -1.12 36.70
C GLY A 309 -6.25 -0.82 35.29
N ASP A 310 -5.39 -0.30 34.42
CA ASP A 310 -5.70 0.00 33.01
C ASP A 310 -5.27 -1.12 32.04
N THR A 311 -4.66 -2.20 32.55
CA THR A 311 -4.12 -3.30 31.73
C THR A 311 -5.08 -4.49 31.70
N TYR A 312 -5.20 -5.12 30.53
CA TYR A 312 -5.92 -6.38 30.35
C TYR A 312 -4.94 -7.53 30.12
N TYR A 313 -5.16 -8.63 30.84
CA TYR A 313 -4.48 -9.91 30.67
C TYR A 313 -5.43 -10.93 30.08
N PHE A 314 -4.98 -11.69 29.09
CA PHE A 314 -5.81 -12.67 28.40
C PHE A 314 -5.26 -14.09 28.57
N ALA A 315 -6.17 -15.05 28.69
CA ALA A 315 -5.85 -16.47 28.65
C ALA A 315 -6.80 -17.20 27.69
N LYS A 316 -6.26 -18.13 26.90
CA LYS A 316 -6.99 -18.94 25.92
C LYS A 316 -7.00 -20.39 26.38
N LYS A 317 -8.19 -21.01 26.33
CA LYS A 317 -8.42 -22.40 26.70
C LYS A 317 -9.17 -23.11 25.57
N GLU A 318 -8.76 -24.30 25.20
CA GLU A 318 -9.50 -25.15 24.25
C GLU A 318 -10.60 -25.92 25.01
N ASP A 319 -11.75 -26.18 24.38
CA ASP A 319 -12.95 -26.73 25.05
C ASP A 319 -12.69 -28.05 25.82
N ASP A 320 -11.85 -28.91 25.26
CA ASP A 320 -11.51 -30.22 25.84
C ASP A 320 -10.24 -30.20 26.73
N SER A 321 -9.57 -29.05 26.85
CA SER A 321 -8.35 -28.94 27.66
C SER A 321 -8.66 -28.65 29.12
N GLN A 322 -7.87 -29.20 30.04
CA GLN A 322 -7.92 -28.77 31.45
C GLN A 322 -7.10 -27.51 31.72
N LYS A 323 -6.26 -27.09 30.77
CA LYS A 323 -5.27 -26.02 30.94
C LYS A 323 -5.64 -24.80 30.11
N ALA A 324 -5.49 -23.63 30.71
CA ALA A 324 -5.55 -22.36 30.01
C ALA A 324 -4.13 -21.80 29.89
N TYR A 325 -3.83 -21.16 28.76
CA TYR A 325 -2.52 -20.57 28.51
C TYR A 325 -2.64 -19.09 28.25
N ARG A 326 -1.58 -18.33 28.54
CA ARG A 326 -1.50 -16.90 28.24
C ARG A 326 -1.77 -16.64 26.76
N ALA A 327 -2.58 -15.63 26.48
CA ALA A 327 -2.96 -15.22 25.15
C ALA A 327 -2.59 -13.75 24.89
N GLN A 328 -2.49 -13.42 23.61
CA GLN A 328 -2.24 -12.07 23.11
C GLN A 328 -3.30 -11.71 22.07
N LEU A 329 -3.70 -10.44 22.08
CA LEU A 329 -4.58 -9.88 21.07
C LEU A 329 -3.77 -9.63 19.79
N ILE A 330 -4.24 -10.15 18.66
CA ILE A 330 -3.57 -10.05 17.35
C ILE A 330 -4.37 -9.27 16.30
N CYS A 331 -5.59 -8.84 16.63
CA CYS A 331 -6.40 -7.99 15.76
C CYS A 331 -6.26 -6.52 16.13
N ASN A 332 -6.28 -5.65 15.12
CA ASN A 332 -6.33 -4.19 15.30
C ASN A 332 -7.76 -3.61 15.34
N ASP A 333 -8.81 -4.44 15.18
CA ASP A 333 -10.20 -3.98 15.11
C ASP A 333 -10.65 -3.24 16.38
N HIS A 334 -11.02 -1.97 16.24
CA HIS A 334 -11.36 -1.08 17.36
C HIS A 334 -12.74 -1.31 17.99
N TYR A 335 -13.63 -2.07 17.35
CA TYR A 335 -15.04 -2.11 17.74
C TYR A 335 -15.54 -3.45 18.29
N SER A 336 -14.90 -4.58 17.99
CA SER A 336 -15.22 -5.88 18.60
C SER A 336 -14.18 -6.95 18.27
N HIS A 337 -13.69 -7.67 19.29
CA HIS A 337 -12.82 -8.83 19.10
C HIS A 337 -13.60 -10.13 19.17
N THR A 338 -13.34 -11.06 18.26
CA THR A 338 -13.82 -12.46 18.31
C THR A 338 -12.77 -13.37 18.95
N ALA A 339 -13.06 -14.65 19.21
CA ALA A 339 -12.03 -15.62 19.66
C ALA A 339 -10.82 -15.69 18.72
N GLN A 340 -11.01 -15.47 17.42
CA GLN A 340 -9.95 -15.52 16.42
C GLN A 340 -8.94 -14.38 16.58
N CYS A 341 -9.31 -13.31 17.27
CA CYS A 341 -8.42 -12.21 17.59
C CYS A 341 -7.45 -12.49 18.73
N PHE A 342 -7.53 -13.66 19.37
CA PHE A 342 -6.65 -14.04 20.47
C PHE A 342 -5.86 -15.29 20.10
N ASP A 343 -4.55 -15.17 20.08
CA ASP A 343 -3.63 -16.29 19.86
C ASP A 343 -2.76 -16.56 21.08
N TYR A 344 -2.14 -17.74 21.15
CA TYR A 344 -1.27 -18.08 22.29
C TYR A 344 -0.04 -17.19 22.29
N ALA A 345 0.34 -16.72 23.48
CA ALA A 345 1.63 -16.08 23.72
C ALA A 345 2.70 -17.18 23.88
N TRP A 346 3.76 -17.09 23.08
CA TRP A 346 4.87 -18.05 23.08
C TRP A 346 6.14 -17.42 23.60
N PHE A 347 6.94 -18.22 24.31
CA PHE A 347 8.21 -17.82 24.89
C PHE A 347 9.31 -18.79 24.42
N ASN A 348 10.53 -18.28 24.30
CA ASN A 348 11.70 -19.11 24.00
C ASN A 348 11.96 -20.07 25.18
N ALA A 349 12.19 -21.36 24.95
CA ALA A 349 12.56 -22.29 26.05
C ALA A 349 13.92 -21.97 26.69
N SER A 350 14.76 -21.20 26.02
CA SER A 350 16.00 -20.69 26.62
C SER A 350 15.66 -19.57 27.60
N TYR A 351 15.96 -19.78 28.88
CA TYR A 351 15.75 -18.77 29.92
C TYR A 351 17.01 -17.92 30.16
N ARG A 352 16.80 -16.68 30.58
CA ARG A 352 17.81 -15.84 31.24
C ARG A 352 17.67 -15.96 32.75
N ALA A 353 18.80 -15.90 33.46
CA ALA A 353 18.79 -15.92 34.91
C ALA A 353 18.38 -14.54 35.45
N GLU A 354 17.72 -14.52 36.59
CA GLU A 354 17.37 -13.30 37.31
C GLU A 354 18.62 -12.39 37.50
N GLY A 355 18.56 -11.16 36.96
CA GLY A 355 19.65 -10.17 37.02
C GLY A 355 20.49 -10.01 35.74
N ASP A 356 20.32 -10.87 34.72
CA ASP A 356 21.02 -10.75 33.43
C ASP A 356 20.40 -9.68 32.49
N HIS A 357 19.20 -9.20 32.81
CA HIS A 357 18.47 -8.14 32.12
C HIS A 357 17.44 -7.51 33.07
N GLU A 358 16.89 -6.37 32.69
CA GLU A 358 15.78 -5.74 33.41
C GLU A 358 14.53 -6.61 33.29
N CYS A 359 14.00 -7.07 34.43
CA CYS A 359 12.83 -7.95 34.44
C CYS A 359 11.57 -7.16 34.11
N HIS A 360 10.90 -7.56 33.03
CA HIS A 360 9.60 -7.05 32.62
C HIS A 360 8.55 -8.16 32.76
N PRO A 361 8.02 -8.42 33.97
CA PRO A 361 7.07 -9.52 34.21
C PRO A 361 5.76 -9.36 33.40
N GLU A 362 5.44 -8.13 32.97
CA GLU A 362 4.35 -7.84 32.04
C GLU A 362 4.57 -8.38 30.62
N SER A 363 5.81 -8.62 30.18
CA SER A 363 6.14 -9.07 28.81
C SER A 363 6.90 -10.41 28.75
N GLU A 364 7.42 -10.87 29.89
CA GLU A 364 8.17 -12.13 30.02
C GLU A 364 7.36 -13.22 30.72
N TYR A 365 7.72 -14.49 30.50
CA TYR A 365 7.27 -15.59 31.35
C TYR A 365 8.30 -15.82 32.45
N VAL A 366 7.89 -15.63 33.71
CA VAL A 366 8.74 -15.79 34.89
C VAL A 366 8.34 -17.04 35.66
N ASP A 367 9.28 -17.96 35.85
CA ASP A 367 9.14 -19.17 36.68
C ASP A 367 10.29 -19.25 37.68
N GLY A 368 10.03 -18.78 38.90
CA GLY A 368 11.07 -18.59 39.92
C GLY A 368 12.14 -17.61 39.44
N ALA A 369 13.40 -18.06 39.37
CA ALA A 369 14.55 -17.26 38.92
C ALA A 369 14.81 -17.36 37.40
N ARG A 370 13.90 -17.99 36.64
CA ARG A 370 14.03 -18.18 35.19
C ARG A 370 13.10 -17.23 34.45
N HIS A 371 13.66 -16.50 33.50
CA HIS A 371 12.96 -15.52 32.68
C HIS A 371 13.00 -15.96 31.22
N TYR A 372 11.84 -16.31 30.67
CA TYR A 372 11.69 -16.71 29.28
C TYR A 372 11.20 -15.52 28.47
N LEU A 373 11.98 -15.15 27.44
CA LEU A 373 11.67 -14.02 26.59
C LEU A 373 10.57 -14.38 25.59
N PRO A 374 9.67 -13.43 25.25
CA PRO A 374 8.63 -13.66 24.26
C PRO A 374 9.23 -13.92 22.88
N VAL A 375 8.54 -14.73 22.09
CA VAL A 375 8.83 -14.92 20.67
C VAL A 375 8.37 -13.68 19.91
N ASN A 376 9.29 -13.06 19.16
CA ASN A 376 9.06 -11.80 18.45
C ASN A 376 9.25 -11.91 16.93
N GLY A 377 8.66 -10.96 16.21
CA GLY A 377 8.76 -10.78 14.76
C GLY A 377 8.10 -11.91 13.96
N VAL A 378 8.72 -12.32 12.86
CA VAL A 378 8.17 -13.36 11.96
C VAL A 378 7.86 -14.67 12.71
N TYR A 379 8.63 -14.98 13.76
CA TYR A 379 8.40 -16.17 14.56
C TYR A 379 7.03 -16.14 15.26
N THR A 380 6.50 -14.98 15.64
CA THR A 380 5.22 -14.83 16.34
C THR A 380 4.04 -15.30 15.47
N ALA A 381 4.06 -15.01 14.17
CA ALA A 381 3.05 -15.53 13.24
C ALA A 381 3.20 -17.05 13.00
N LEU A 382 4.44 -17.54 13.00
CA LEU A 382 4.75 -18.95 12.72
C LEU A 382 4.38 -19.88 13.88
N VAL A 383 4.69 -19.51 15.13
CA VAL A 383 4.56 -20.41 16.29
C VAL A 383 3.11 -20.85 16.56
N ASN A 384 2.13 -20.06 16.13
CA ASN A 384 0.71 -20.38 16.27
C ASN A 384 0.14 -21.22 15.12
N LEU A 385 0.88 -21.44 14.03
CA LEU A 385 0.46 -22.36 12.96
C LEU A 385 0.47 -23.81 13.45
N THR A 386 -0.61 -24.52 13.20
CA THR A 386 -0.73 -25.97 13.38
C THR A 386 -0.10 -26.72 12.19
N LEU A 387 0.34 -27.95 12.42
CA LEU A 387 0.85 -28.82 11.36
C LEU A 387 -0.22 -29.09 10.29
N GLN A 388 -1.50 -29.12 10.66
CA GLN A 388 -2.59 -29.24 9.69
C GLN A 388 -2.67 -28.02 8.78
N GLU A 389 -2.57 -26.80 9.32
CA GLU A 389 -2.54 -25.56 8.53
C GLU A 389 -1.33 -25.54 7.58
N ILE A 390 -0.19 -26.12 8.00
CA ILE A 390 1.03 -26.18 7.16
C ILE A 390 0.94 -27.26 6.08
N THR A 391 0.40 -28.43 6.40
CA THR A 391 0.40 -29.62 5.52
C THR A 391 -0.88 -29.82 4.72
N GLY A 392 -1.95 -29.09 5.07
CA GLY A 392 -3.28 -29.19 4.46
C GLY A 392 -3.38 -28.68 3.02
N GLY A 393 -2.31 -28.07 2.49
CA GLY A 393 -2.23 -27.59 1.11
C GLY A 393 -2.91 -26.24 0.86
N ASP A 394 -3.46 -25.61 1.90
CA ASP A 394 -4.02 -24.26 1.84
C ASP A 394 -2.94 -23.22 2.10
N VAL A 395 -2.17 -22.92 1.05
CA VAL A 395 -1.13 -21.88 1.09
C VAL A 395 -1.74 -20.50 1.37
N GLN A 396 -3.02 -20.27 1.02
CA GLN A 396 -3.67 -18.98 1.24
C GLN A 396 -3.81 -18.68 2.72
N HIS A 397 -4.19 -19.66 3.53
CA HIS A 397 -4.26 -19.51 4.99
C HIS A 397 -2.91 -19.10 5.61
N ILE A 398 -1.80 -19.65 5.10
CA ILE A 398 -0.46 -19.22 5.53
C ILE A 398 -0.17 -17.79 5.07
N ILE A 399 -0.48 -17.46 3.81
CA ILE A 399 -0.30 -16.10 3.27
C ILE A 399 -1.10 -15.10 4.10
N ASP A 400 -2.34 -15.42 4.48
CA ASP A 400 -3.20 -14.54 5.28
C ASP A 400 -2.59 -14.29 6.67
N LYS A 401 -2.05 -15.33 7.33
CA LYS A 401 -1.33 -15.19 8.62
C LYS A 401 -0.05 -14.34 8.50
N PHE A 402 0.67 -14.45 7.39
CA PHE A 402 1.82 -13.57 7.15
C PHE A 402 1.37 -12.15 6.77
N GLY A 403 0.23 -12.04 6.08
CA GLY A 403 -0.38 -10.80 5.64
C GLY A 403 -0.66 -9.85 6.80
N THR A 404 -0.95 -10.35 8.00
CA THR A 404 -1.21 -9.52 9.19
C THR A 404 0.05 -8.94 9.84
N LEU A 405 1.25 -9.42 9.51
CA LEU A 405 2.49 -8.91 10.10
C LEU A 405 2.80 -7.50 9.59
N THR A 406 3.14 -6.58 10.48
CA THR A 406 3.61 -5.24 10.10
C THR A 406 5.08 -5.26 9.71
N ILE A 407 5.51 -4.30 8.88
CA ILE A 407 6.94 -4.15 8.51
C ILE A 407 7.81 -3.94 9.75
N GLY A 408 7.30 -3.21 10.76
CA GLY A 408 7.97 -3.01 12.04
C GLY A 408 8.21 -4.33 12.79
N GLU A 409 7.20 -5.21 12.81
CA GLU A 409 7.33 -6.54 13.41
C GLU A 409 8.36 -7.41 12.68
N ILE A 410 8.42 -7.34 11.34
CA ILE A 410 9.38 -8.13 10.55
C ILE A 410 10.82 -7.69 10.81
N VAL A 411 11.06 -6.38 10.87
CA VAL A 411 12.42 -5.80 11.01
C VAL A 411 12.95 -5.97 12.44
N GLY A 412 12.07 -6.12 13.44
CA GLY A 412 12.45 -6.51 14.80
C GLY A 412 13.23 -5.44 15.57
N GLY A 413 12.96 -4.16 15.34
CA GLY A 413 13.64 -3.03 15.99
C GLY A 413 13.18 -1.66 15.48
N GLU A 414 13.88 -0.59 15.86
CA GLU A 414 13.61 0.76 15.35
C GLU A 414 13.82 0.81 13.83
N VAL A 415 12.72 1.01 13.10
CA VAL A 415 12.74 1.24 11.67
C VAL A 415 13.07 2.72 11.44
N SER A 416 14.06 3.03 10.58
CA SER A 416 14.52 4.40 10.36
C SER A 416 14.35 4.86 8.90
N GLY A 417 14.31 6.18 8.72
CA GLY A 417 14.14 6.81 7.41
C GLY A 417 12.75 6.56 6.83
N VAL A 418 12.67 6.38 5.50
CA VAL A 418 11.42 6.16 4.77
C VAL A 418 10.69 4.90 5.25
N LEU A 419 11.42 3.86 5.69
CA LEU A 419 10.82 2.62 6.19
C LEU A 419 10.07 2.83 7.52
N ALA A 420 10.45 3.84 8.33
CA ALA A 420 9.73 4.17 9.56
C ALA A 420 8.28 4.59 9.29
N GLN A 421 8.05 5.22 8.14
CA GLN A 421 6.71 5.65 7.73
C GLN A 421 5.80 4.49 7.31
N PHE A 422 6.38 3.31 7.09
CA PHE A 422 5.67 2.09 6.74
C PHE A 422 5.75 1.05 7.85
N SER A 423 6.25 1.40 9.05
CA SER A 423 6.41 0.43 10.14
C SER A 423 5.10 -0.27 10.50
N ASP A 424 3.99 0.46 10.42
CA ASP A 424 2.67 -0.03 10.81
C ASP A 424 1.92 -0.65 9.63
N MET A 425 2.46 -0.56 8.41
CA MET A 425 1.90 -1.20 7.23
C MET A 425 2.11 -2.70 7.32
N THR A 426 1.02 -3.44 7.14
CA THR A 426 1.00 -4.90 7.08
C THR A 426 1.55 -5.43 5.76
N ILE A 427 2.04 -6.67 5.72
CA ILE A 427 2.42 -7.33 4.45
C ILE A 427 1.21 -7.38 3.51
N GLY A 428 0.00 -7.63 4.03
CA GLY A 428 -1.23 -7.66 3.25
C GLY A 428 -1.47 -6.32 2.55
N GLU A 429 -1.44 -5.22 3.30
CA GLU A 429 -1.57 -3.87 2.73
C GLU A 429 -0.46 -3.56 1.72
N LEU A 430 0.78 -3.97 2.00
CA LEU A 430 1.89 -3.81 1.06
C LEU A 430 1.63 -4.55 -0.26
N LEU A 431 1.15 -5.79 -0.20
CA LEU A 431 0.83 -6.62 -1.38
C LEU A 431 -0.40 -6.10 -2.14
N ASP A 432 -1.34 -5.48 -1.43
CA ASP A 432 -2.55 -4.85 -1.99
C ASP A 432 -2.32 -3.42 -2.52
N GLY A 433 -1.05 -3.06 -2.75
CA GLY A 433 -0.67 -1.80 -3.37
C GLY A 433 -0.50 -0.65 -2.37
N GLY A 434 -0.14 -0.95 -1.12
CA GLY A 434 0.03 0.04 -0.06
C GLY A 434 1.03 1.15 -0.43
N ILE A 435 2.13 0.82 -1.13
CA ILE A 435 3.08 1.83 -1.63
C ILE A 435 2.45 2.68 -2.72
N GLU A 436 1.76 2.06 -3.67
CA GLU A 436 1.07 2.72 -4.78
C GLU A 436 0.00 3.71 -4.29
N ASN A 437 -0.68 3.38 -3.20
CA ASN A 437 -1.70 4.22 -2.58
C ASN A 437 -1.13 5.24 -1.57
N SER A 438 0.16 5.15 -1.24
CA SER A 438 0.82 6.09 -0.33
C SER A 438 1.05 7.43 -1.00
N TYR A 439 0.98 8.49 -0.19
CA TYR A 439 1.32 9.84 -0.63
C TYR A 439 2.82 9.99 -0.84
N VAL A 440 3.21 10.68 -1.90
CA VAL A 440 4.61 10.99 -2.23
C VAL A 440 5.26 11.81 -1.11
N GLY A 441 4.49 12.62 -0.38
CA GLY A 441 4.98 13.34 0.80
C GLY A 441 5.61 12.42 1.85
N VAL A 442 5.03 11.24 2.06
CA VAL A 442 5.55 10.21 2.96
C VAL A 442 6.91 9.70 2.47
N LEU A 443 7.05 9.43 1.17
CA LEU A 443 8.32 9.01 0.56
C LEU A 443 9.39 10.10 0.59
N LEU A 444 8.99 11.37 0.55
CA LEU A 444 9.87 12.53 0.71
C LEU A 444 10.25 12.79 2.18
N GLY A 445 9.72 12.02 3.13
CA GLY A 445 9.98 12.15 4.56
C GLY A 445 9.23 13.30 5.23
N TYR A 446 8.17 13.81 4.60
CA TYR A 446 7.27 14.80 5.19
C TYR A 446 6.21 14.11 6.03
N ASN A 447 5.81 14.79 7.11
CA ASN A 447 4.80 14.30 8.04
C ASN A 447 3.52 15.14 7.91
N ARG A 448 2.40 14.56 8.34
CA ARG A 448 1.11 15.26 8.51
C ARG A 448 0.80 15.36 10.00
N THR A 449 0.13 16.41 10.43
CA THR A 449 -0.30 16.56 11.82
C THR A 449 -1.69 15.92 11.99
N GLN A 450 -1.74 14.80 12.70
CA GLN A 450 -2.99 14.13 13.05
C GLN A 450 -3.74 14.94 14.11
N VAL A 451 -5.06 14.98 14.01
CA VAL A 451 -5.96 15.62 14.97
C VAL A 451 -6.84 14.59 15.66
N ASP A 452 -7.45 14.99 16.78
CA ASP A 452 -8.42 14.16 17.49
C ASP A 452 -9.71 13.98 16.67
N ALA A 453 -9.98 12.76 16.22
CA ALA A 453 -11.09 12.41 15.33
C ALA A 453 -12.47 12.65 15.96
N ASP A 454 -12.57 12.57 17.29
CA ASP A 454 -13.82 12.80 18.04
C ASP A 454 -14.17 14.29 18.13
N ALA A 455 -13.16 15.16 17.99
CA ALA A 455 -13.32 16.61 18.01
C ALA A 455 -13.60 17.20 16.62
N VAL A 456 -13.55 16.41 15.55
CA VAL A 456 -13.83 16.86 14.18
C VAL A 456 -15.34 17.03 13.97
N THR A 457 -15.74 18.20 13.50
CA THR A 457 -17.12 18.60 13.20
C THR A 457 -17.36 18.76 11.69
N ASP A 458 -18.62 18.88 11.28
CA ASP A 458 -19.03 19.15 9.87
C ASP A 458 -18.45 18.18 8.81
N LYS A 459 -18.32 16.90 9.19
CA LYS A 459 -17.79 15.84 8.33
C LYS A 459 -18.62 15.68 7.05
N THR A 460 -17.98 15.86 5.89
CA THR A 460 -18.59 15.75 4.56
C THR A 460 -17.69 14.94 3.64
N ASP A 461 -18.24 13.99 2.89
CA ASP A 461 -17.53 13.30 1.81
C ASP A 461 -17.51 14.18 0.55
N ILE A 462 -16.31 14.48 0.07
CA ILE A 462 -16.06 15.23 -1.16
C ILE A 462 -15.15 14.40 -2.06
N GLY A 463 -15.76 13.55 -2.89
CA GLY A 463 -15.07 12.86 -3.97
C GLY A 463 -14.08 11.79 -3.50
N GLY A 464 -14.42 11.06 -2.44
CA GLY A 464 -13.59 9.97 -1.91
C GLY A 464 -12.56 10.39 -0.87
N ALA A 465 -12.64 11.63 -0.38
CA ALA A 465 -12.00 12.05 0.87
C ALA A 465 -13.02 12.77 1.75
N TYR A 466 -12.86 12.64 3.05
CA TYR A 466 -13.70 13.28 4.05
C TYR A 466 -13.06 14.61 4.46
N ILE A 467 -13.85 15.69 4.45
CA ILE A 467 -13.47 17.02 4.89
C ILE A 467 -14.26 17.36 6.16
N GLY A 468 -13.61 18.01 7.12
CA GLY A 468 -14.22 18.43 8.37
C GLY A 468 -13.55 19.68 8.94
N LEU A 469 -14.02 20.09 10.12
CA LEU A 469 -13.50 21.25 10.84
C LEU A 469 -12.98 20.84 12.22
N TYR A 470 -11.78 21.30 12.57
CA TYR A 470 -11.16 21.15 13.88
C TYR A 470 -10.58 22.49 14.34
N ASN A 471 -11.03 22.99 15.50
CA ASN A 471 -10.65 24.32 16.02
C ASN A 471 -10.78 25.48 15.02
N GLY A 472 -11.75 25.41 14.11
CA GLY A 472 -11.97 26.40 13.05
C GLY A 472 -11.04 26.27 11.84
N GLY A 473 -10.10 25.32 11.84
CA GLY A 473 -9.27 24.94 10.69
C GLY A 473 -9.88 23.79 9.89
N THR A 474 -9.46 23.66 8.63
CA THR A 474 -9.87 22.55 7.76
C THR A 474 -9.06 21.29 8.06
N VAL A 475 -9.72 20.14 8.10
CA VAL A 475 -9.07 18.83 8.24
C VAL A 475 -9.58 17.87 7.19
N MET A 476 -8.75 16.89 6.82
CA MET A 476 -9.05 15.90 5.79
C MET A 476 -8.70 14.49 6.27
N SER A 477 -9.41 13.50 5.73
CA SER A 477 -9.22 12.09 6.00
C SER A 477 -9.54 11.27 4.76
N ASP A 478 -8.76 10.22 4.48
CA ASP A 478 -9.01 9.30 3.36
C ASP A 478 -9.90 8.10 3.78
N ASP A 479 -9.88 7.72 5.05
CA ASP A 479 -10.59 6.57 5.63
C ASP A 479 -11.85 6.97 6.42
N GLY A 480 -11.97 8.25 6.78
CA GLY A 480 -13.01 8.79 7.67
C GLY A 480 -12.70 8.63 9.16
N GLU A 481 -11.63 7.94 9.50
CA GLU A 481 -11.23 7.57 10.86
C GLU A 481 -10.02 8.39 11.33
N THR A 482 -8.99 8.50 10.47
CA THR A 482 -7.75 9.20 10.75
C THR A 482 -7.76 10.57 10.08
N TRP A 483 -7.72 11.63 10.88
CA TRP A 483 -7.88 13.00 10.42
C TRP A 483 -6.59 13.80 10.55
N TYR A 484 -6.27 14.60 9.53
CA TYR A 484 -5.07 15.43 9.47
C TYR A 484 -5.39 16.88 9.11
N GLU A 485 -4.54 17.81 9.55
CA GLU A 485 -4.59 19.22 9.13
C GLU A 485 -4.54 19.36 7.60
N ALA A 486 -5.43 20.20 7.05
CA ALA A 486 -5.57 20.43 5.62
C ALA A 486 -5.84 21.91 5.32
N SER A 487 -5.70 22.29 4.06
CA SER A 487 -5.97 23.65 3.56
C SER A 487 -6.93 23.61 2.38
N LEU A 488 -7.81 24.60 2.32
CA LEU A 488 -8.52 24.95 1.09
C LEU A 488 -7.57 25.74 0.20
N THR A 489 -7.25 25.22 -0.99
CA THR A 489 -6.26 25.78 -1.92
C THR A 489 -6.90 26.48 -3.12
N CYS A 490 -8.21 26.74 -3.06
CA CYS A 490 -8.94 27.35 -4.16
C CYS A 490 -9.59 28.67 -3.76
N ASP A 491 -9.35 29.71 -4.56
CA ASP A 491 -9.83 31.07 -4.29
C ASP A 491 -11.07 31.45 -5.12
N GLN A 492 -11.52 30.58 -6.03
CA GLN A 492 -12.61 30.90 -6.96
C GLN A 492 -14.00 30.59 -6.39
N SER A 493 -15.00 31.41 -6.74
CA SER A 493 -16.40 31.20 -6.35
C SER A 493 -17.07 30.06 -7.12
N HIS A 494 -16.64 28.82 -6.88
CA HIS A 494 -17.30 27.62 -7.38
C HIS A 494 -17.52 26.60 -6.25
N SER A 495 -18.24 25.52 -6.54
CA SER A 495 -18.43 24.43 -5.59
C SER A 495 -17.12 23.64 -5.44
N HIS A 496 -16.49 23.72 -4.26
CA HIS A 496 -15.22 23.03 -4.01
C HIS A 496 -15.36 21.50 -4.10
N GLY A 497 -14.50 20.88 -4.90
CA GLY A 497 -14.32 19.42 -4.99
C GLY A 497 -13.03 18.96 -4.30
N ARG A 498 -12.70 17.66 -4.38
CA ARG A 498 -11.48 17.08 -3.77
C ARG A 498 -10.19 17.83 -4.14
N ALA A 499 -10.11 18.31 -5.38
CA ALA A 499 -8.95 19.03 -5.89
C ALA A 499 -8.73 20.42 -5.24
N CYS A 500 -9.73 20.94 -4.51
CA CYS A 500 -9.64 22.21 -3.79
C CYS A 500 -9.05 22.05 -2.38
N TYR A 501 -8.84 20.82 -1.91
CA TYR A 501 -8.32 20.52 -0.58
C TYR A 501 -7.00 19.78 -0.68
N ALA A 502 -6.02 20.16 0.14
CA ALA A 502 -4.72 19.50 0.21
C ALA A 502 -4.29 19.30 1.66
N TYR A 503 -3.57 18.23 1.96
CA TYR A 503 -2.97 18.04 3.29
C TYR A 503 -1.90 19.09 3.56
N GLN A 504 -1.80 19.50 4.83
CA GLN A 504 -0.69 20.34 5.28
C GLN A 504 0.52 19.45 5.61
N TRP A 505 1.42 19.33 4.63
CA TRP A 505 2.67 18.60 4.76
C TRP A 505 3.70 19.40 5.55
N LYS A 506 4.43 18.76 6.47
CA LYS A 506 5.46 19.38 7.31
C LYS A 506 6.79 18.66 7.20
N ASN A 507 7.87 19.42 7.03
CA ASN A 507 9.24 18.93 7.19
C ASN A 507 9.72 19.33 8.60
N GLY A 508 9.65 18.36 9.53
CA GLY A 508 9.75 18.67 10.97
C GLY A 508 8.60 19.58 11.41
N ASN A 509 8.91 20.81 11.80
CA ASN A 509 7.91 21.80 12.24
C ASN A 509 7.58 22.86 11.19
N GLN A 510 8.19 22.81 10.00
CA GLN A 510 7.96 23.79 8.94
C GLN A 510 6.96 23.27 7.92
N LEU A 511 6.01 24.11 7.52
CA LEU A 511 5.08 23.79 6.44
C LEU A 511 5.85 23.66 5.12
N VAL A 512 5.51 22.63 4.34
CA VAL A 512 6.01 22.45 2.98
C VAL A 512 5.12 23.28 2.06
N GLU A 513 5.72 24.11 1.21
CA GLU A 513 5.02 25.03 0.31
C GLU A 513 5.41 24.80 -1.16
N GLY A 514 4.74 25.50 -2.08
CA GLY A 514 5.01 25.48 -3.51
C GLY A 514 4.89 24.10 -4.17
N MET A 515 5.76 23.85 -5.15
CA MET A 515 5.77 22.61 -5.93
C MET A 515 5.90 21.34 -5.06
N PHE A 516 6.67 21.38 -3.98
CA PHE A 516 6.86 20.20 -3.11
C PHE A 516 5.60 19.87 -2.31
N ALA A 517 4.80 20.86 -1.92
CA ALA A 517 3.51 20.63 -1.27
C ALA A 517 2.53 19.96 -2.24
N LYS A 518 2.47 20.44 -3.48
CA LYS A 518 1.61 19.89 -4.54
C LYS A 518 2.00 18.47 -4.92
N LEU A 519 3.30 18.19 -5.00
CA LEU A 519 3.82 16.85 -5.26
C LEU A 519 3.55 15.92 -4.07
N ALA A 520 3.75 16.41 -2.84
CA ALA A 520 3.55 15.63 -1.62
C ALA A 520 2.11 15.12 -1.47
N ASP A 521 1.12 15.91 -1.93
CA ASP A 521 -0.30 15.55 -1.91
C ASP A 521 -0.73 14.56 -2.99
N LYS A 522 0.19 14.11 -3.86
CA LYS A 522 -0.08 13.05 -4.85
C LYS A 522 0.17 11.68 -4.28
N LYS A 523 -0.66 10.72 -4.68
CA LYS A 523 -0.37 9.29 -4.44
C LYS A 523 0.64 8.78 -5.47
N VAL A 524 1.40 7.75 -5.12
CA VAL A 524 2.43 7.17 -6.00
C VAL A 524 1.83 6.68 -7.32
N ASN A 525 0.64 6.08 -7.29
CA ASN A 525 -0.07 5.63 -8.49
C ASN A 525 -0.59 6.78 -9.38
N GLU A 526 -0.63 8.01 -8.88
CA GLU A 526 -0.97 9.22 -9.65
C GLU A 526 0.27 9.82 -10.33
N LEU A 527 1.48 9.33 -10.07
CA LEU A 527 2.70 9.84 -10.69
C LEU A 527 2.77 9.59 -12.20
N ASN A 528 1.96 8.68 -12.74
CA ASN A 528 1.76 8.56 -14.18
C ASN A 528 1.09 9.80 -14.80
N THR A 529 0.43 10.64 -13.99
CA THR A 529 -0.15 11.94 -14.36
C THR A 529 0.75 13.12 -13.97
N LEU A 530 2.03 12.88 -13.69
CA LEU A 530 2.96 13.95 -13.31
C LEU A 530 3.07 15.04 -14.40
N ASP A 531 2.86 14.69 -15.67
CA ASP A 531 2.79 15.66 -16.76
C ASP A 531 1.66 16.68 -16.54
N ASP A 532 0.46 16.23 -16.13
CA ASP A 532 -0.65 17.13 -15.79
C ASP A 532 -0.32 18.00 -14.57
N VAL A 533 0.40 17.46 -13.58
CA VAL A 533 0.84 18.23 -12.41
C VAL A 533 1.81 19.34 -12.85
N ILE A 534 2.86 18.99 -13.60
CA ILE A 534 3.88 19.93 -14.07
C ILE A 534 3.25 21.00 -14.98
N GLN A 535 2.36 20.60 -15.89
CA GLN A 535 1.70 21.52 -16.82
C GLN A 535 0.79 22.53 -16.11
N ASN A 536 0.26 22.17 -14.94
CA ASN A 536 -0.62 23.03 -14.14
C ASN A 536 0.09 23.74 -12.96
N LEU A 537 1.40 23.53 -12.76
CA LEU A 537 2.18 24.39 -11.87
C LEU A 537 2.15 25.83 -12.37
N THR A 538 2.26 26.80 -11.48
CA THR A 538 2.42 28.22 -11.82
C THR A 538 3.83 28.71 -11.54
N ILE A 539 4.17 29.92 -11.97
CA ILE A 539 5.49 30.50 -11.63
C ILE A 539 5.59 30.73 -10.13
N ALA A 540 4.50 31.16 -9.47
CA ALA A 540 4.45 31.32 -8.02
C ALA A 540 4.71 30.01 -7.27
N ASP A 541 4.24 28.87 -7.79
CA ASP A 541 4.51 27.55 -7.20
C ASP A 541 6.01 27.18 -7.22
N VAL A 542 6.78 27.76 -8.12
CA VAL A 542 8.19 27.39 -8.37
C VAL A 542 9.18 28.39 -7.77
N LEU A 543 8.86 29.68 -7.77
CA LEU A 543 9.83 30.75 -7.51
C LEU A 543 9.51 31.65 -6.31
N ASP A 544 8.55 31.30 -5.46
CA ASP A 544 8.02 32.11 -4.35
C ASP A 544 7.50 33.49 -4.80
N GLU A 545 6.25 33.82 -4.49
CA GLU A 545 5.61 35.05 -5.00
C GLU A 545 6.40 36.34 -4.66
N GLU A 546 7.00 36.41 -3.47
CA GLU A 546 7.78 37.56 -3.01
C GLU A 546 9.03 37.85 -3.87
N SER A 547 9.50 36.87 -4.65
CA SER A 547 10.67 37.01 -5.52
C SER A 547 10.32 37.47 -6.94
N LEU A 548 9.03 37.58 -7.28
CA LEU A 548 8.58 37.87 -8.64
C LEU A 548 8.53 39.37 -8.93
N SER A 549 8.92 39.77 -10.14
CA SER A 549 8.82 41.16 -10.64
C SER A 549 8.56 41.21 -12.14
N GLY A 550 8.05 42.35 -12.64
CA GLY A 550 7.78 42.57 -14.06
C GLY A 550 6.86 41.52 -14.68
N ILE A 551 7.30 40.96 -15.80
CA ILE A 551 6.55 39.94 -16.56
C ILE A 551 6.26 38.69 -15.70
N LEU A 552 7.18 38.27 -14.82
CA LEU A 552 6.98 37.06 -14.03
C LEU A 552 5.90 37.25 -12.96
N LEU A 553 5.80 38.44 -12.37
CA LEU A 553 4.73 38.76 -11.41
C LEU A 553 3.36 38.77 -12.09
N GLN A 554 3.29 39.24 -13.34
CA GLN A 554 2.05 39.23 -14.13
C GLN A 554 1.60 37.81 -14.51
N LEU A 555 2.55 36.89 -14.62
CA LEU A 555 2.31 35.50 -14.99
C LEU A 555 2.30 34.57 -13.76
N LYS A 556 2.31 35.12 -12.54
CA LYS A 556 2.53 34.36 -11.31
C LYS A 556 1.51 33.22 -11.11
N ASP A 557 0.26 33.46 -11.49
CA ASP A 557 -0.86 32.52 -11.35
C ASP A 557 -1.20 31.79 -12.66
N VAL A 558 -0.40 31.99 -13.72
CA VAL A 558 -0.63 31.37 -15.03
C VAL A 558 -0.03 29.95 -15.01
N PRO A 559 -0.81 28.91 -15.38
CA PRO A 559 -0.28 27.56 -15.56
C PRO A 559 0.90 27.55 -16.54
N LEU A 560 1.97 26.82 -16.23
CA LEU A 560 3.19 26.76 -17.04
C LEU A 560 2.90 26.39 -18.51
N LYS A 561 1.93 25.51 -18.76
CA LYS A 561 1.49 25.13 -20.10
C LYS A 561 0.90 26.30 -20.92
N ASP A 562 0.31 27.28 -20.25
CA ASP A 562 -0.43 28.40 -20.86
C ASP A 562 0.41 29.68 -20.95
N ILE A 563 1.61 29.70 -20.33
CA ILE A 563 2.52 30.86 -20.35
C ILE A 563 2.79 31.35 -21.78
N SER A 564 3.07 30.45 -22.71
CA SER A 564 3.40 30.85 -24.09
C SER A 564 2.25 31.59 -24.77
N GLN A 565 1.00 31.26 -24.43
CA GLN A 565 -0.17 31.96 -24.95
C GLN A 565 -0.35 33.29 -24.22
N GLN A 566 -0.22 33.31 -22.89
CA GLN A 566 -0.47 34.49 -22.07
C GLN A 566 0.58 35.59 -22.27
N VAL A 567 1.84 35.24 -22.54
CA VAL A 567 2.90 36.22 -22.84
C VAL A 567 2.50 37.13 -24.01
N ASN A 568 1.83 36.60 -25.04
CA ASN A 568 1.45 37.37 -26.22
C ASN A 568 0.37 38.44 -25.95
N SER A 569 -0.44 38.26 -24.90
CA SER A 569 -1.50 39.20 -24.50
C SER A 569 -1.06 40.20 -23.44
N LEU A 570 0.13 40.07 -22.86
CA LEU A 570 0.65 41.04 -21.88
C LEU A 570 0.85 42.40 -22.54
N TYR A 571 0.32 43.45 -21.89
CA TYR A 571 0.61 44.83 -22.24
C TYR A 571 2.09 45.14 -21.97
N ILE A 572 2.73 45.85 -22.91
CA ILE A 572 4.10 46.33 -22.75
C ILE A 572 4.21 47.26 -21.54
N GLY A 573 3.17 48.04 -21.24
CA GLY A 573 3.14 48.90 -20.05
C GLY A 573 3.36 48.11 -18.77
N SER A 574 2.68 46.98 -18.65
CA SER A 574 2.85 46.05 -17.55
C SER A 574 4.22 45.36 -17.54
N ALA A 575 4.75 44.97 -18.70
CA ALA A 575 6.08 44.39 -18.80
C ALA A 575 7.19 45.36 -18.36
N LEU A 576 6.95 46.67 -18.50
CA LEU A 576 7.84 47.76 -18.06
C LEU A 576 7.58 48.22 -16.61
N ASN A 577 6.72 47.53 -15.85
CA ASN A 577 6.29 47.90 -14.49
C ASN A 577 5.51 49.21 -14.38
N TYR A 578 4.89 49.70 -15.45
CA TYR A 578 3.93 50.79 -15.34
C TYR A 578 2.58 50.30 -14.79
N LEU A 579 1.87 51.21 -14.13
CA LEU A 579 0.63 50.88 -13.42
C LEU A 579 -0.59 51.49 -14.10
N ARG A 580 -1.70 50.76 -14.08
CA ARG A 580 -3.02 51.28 -14.44
C ARG A 580 -3.79 51.56 -13.17
N LYS A 581 -4.50 52.69 -13.13
CA LYS A 581 -5.33 53.05 -11.98
C LYS A 581 -6.72 52.46 -12.12
N GLU A 582 -7.07 51.55 -11.21
CA GLU A 582 -8.42 51.00 -11.10
C GLU A 582 -9.41 52.12 -10.73
N ALA A 583 -10.59 52.12 -11.37
CA ALA A 583 -11.64 53.10 -11.18
C ALA A 583 -12.98 52.40 -10.89
N SER A 584 -13.86 53.04 -10.12
CA SER A 584 -15.24 52.57 -9.99
C SER A 584 -16.05 52.97 -11.23
N ALA A 585 -16.98 52.10 -11.64
CA ALA A 585 -17.97 52.43 -12.66
C ALA A 585 -19.03 53.43 -12.17
N ASP A 586 -19.13 53.65 -10.85
CA ASP A 586 -20.10 54.56 -10.26
C ASP A 586 -19.91 56.01 -10.76
N GLY A 587 -20.97 56.59 -11.31
CA GLY A 587 -20.96 57.95 -11.84
C GLY A 587 -20.52 58.08 -13.31
N TYR A 588 -20.24 56.96 -13.99
CA TYR A 588 -19.98 56.91 -15.43
C TYR A 588 -21.19 56.31 -16.17
N ALA A 589 -21.39 56.70 -17.43
CA ALA A 589 -22.47 56.25 -18.29
C ALA A 589 -21.94 55.68 -19.62
N GLU A 590 -22.71 54.80 -20.25
CA GLU A 590 -22.38 54.25 -21.57
C GLU A 590 -22.29 55.36 -22.64
N PHE A 591 -21.25 55.29 -23.47
CA PHE A 591 -20.95 56.29 -24.50
C PHE A 591 -21.17 55.76 -25.93
N GLY A 592 -21.94 54.68 -26.09
CA GLY A 592 -22.15 54.05 -27.40
C GLY A 592 -20.95 53.28 -27.94
N VAL A 593 -19.95 53.01 -27.10
CA VAL A 593 -18.77 52.17 -27.38
C VAL A 593 -18.71 51.09 -26.30
N GLU A 594 -18.66 49.83 -26.71
CA GLU A 594 -18.58 48.68 -25.80
C GLU A 594 -17.30 48.77 -24.93
N ASN A 595 -17.40 48.34 -23.67
CA ASN A 595 -16.32 48.37 -22.68
C ASN A 595 -15.76 49.76 -22.34
N VAL A 596 -16.45 50.85 -22.70
CA VAL A 596 -16.05 52.22 -22.37
C VAL A 596 -17.20 53.00 -21.73
N LEU A 597 -16.93 53.61 -20.57
CA LEU A 597 -17.87 54.52 -19.91
C LEU A 597 -17.26 55.93 -19.80
N THR A 598 -18.13 56.95 -19.78
CA THR A 598 -17.72 58.35 -19.59
C THR A 598 -18.61 59.07 -18.58
N ASN A 599 -18.04 60.05 -17.88
CA ASN A 599 -18.79 61.00 -17.05
C ASN A 599 -18.87 62.41 -17.69
N GLY A 600 -18.49 62.53 -18.97
CA GLY A 600 -18.43 63.79 -19.71
C GLY A 600 -17.06 64.48 -19.68
N GLU A 601 -16.21 64.20 -18.68
CA GLU A 601 -14.85 64.74 -18.59
C GLU A 601 -13.77 63.67 -18.78
N LYS A 602 -14.02 62.45 -18.30
CA LYS A 602 -13.07 61.33 -18.30
C LYS A 602 -13.67 60.08 -18.92
N PHE A 603 -12.80 59.16 -19.33
CA PHE A 603 -13.16 57.83 -19.79
C PHE A 603 -12.61 56.77 -18.83
N ILE A 604 -13.35 55.66 -18.70
CA ILE A 604 -12.86 54.42 -18.11
C ILE A 604 -13.11 53.29 -19.10
N ARG A 605 -12.18 52.33 -19.14
CA ARG A 605 -12.24 51.18 -20.03
C ARG A 605 -12.14 49.87 -19.24
N TYR A 606 -12.92 48.88 -19.65
CA TYR A 606 -12.93 47.54 -19.04
C TYR A 606 -11.87 46.63 -19.66
N ASP A 607 -11.23 45.83 -18.81
CA ASP A 607 -10.34 44.72 -19.17
C ASP A 607 -10.69 43.53 -18.26
N GLU A 608 -10.04 43.42 -17.11
CA GLU A 608 -10.47 42.58 -15.99
C GLU A 608 -11.30 43.39 -14.98
N LYS A 609 -10.97 44.67 -14.89
CA LYS A 609 -11.58 45.70 -14.06
C LYS A 609 -11.70 46.99 -14.87
N TRP A 610 -12.37 47.98 -14.30
CA TRP A 610 -12.44 49.31 -14.90
C TRP A 610 -11.17 50.09 -14.57
N TYR A 611 -10.53 50.66 -15.60
CA TYR A 611 -9.31 51.47 -15.46
C TYR A 611 -9.49 52.84 -16.10
N GLU A 612 -8.77 53.85 -15.60
CA GLU A 612 -8.74 55.18 -16.23
C GLU A 612 -8.24 55.08 -17.69
N ALA A 613 -8.92 55.78 -18.61
CA ALA A 613 -8.65 55.75 -20.04
C ALA A 613 -8.77 57.15 -20.68
N TYR A 614 -8.25 57.30 -21.90
CA TYR A 614 -8.34 58.52 -22.69
C TYR A 614 -8.54 58.21 -24.18
N LEU A 615 -9.14 59.14 -24.92
CA LEU A 615 -9.29 59.04 -26.37
C LEU A 615 -7.94 59.30 -27.05
N ASP A 616 -7.42 58.29 -27.74
CA ASP A 616 -6.11 58.29 -28.43
C ASP A 616 -6.25 58.20 -29.96
N CYS A 617 -7.39 58.65 -30.49
CA CYS A 617 -7.68 58.63 -31.91
C CYS A 617 -7.93 60.06 -32.44
N THR A 618 -7.23 60.42 -33.51
CA THR A 618 -7.34 61.72 -34.19
C THR A 618 -8.05 61.64 -35.54
N GLU A 619 -8.40 60.44 -35.99
CA GLU A 619 -9.02 60.20 -37.30
C GLU A 619 -10.53 60.46 -37.28
N GLN A 620 -11.07 60.93 -38.41
CA GLN A 620 -12.51 61.07 -38.59
C GLN A 620 -13.15 59.74 -38.97
N HIS A 621 -13.43 58.90 -37.96
CA HIS A 621 -14.23 57.68 -38.10
C HIS A 621 -15.12 57.44 -36.86
N ALA A 622 -15.99 56.43 -36.89
CA ALA A 622 -16.77 56.02 -35.73
C ALA A 622 -15.87 55.31 -34.71
N HIS A 623 -15.58 55.95 -33.57
CA HIS A 623 -14.67 55.38 -32.57
C HIS A 623 -15.15 54.03 -32.05
N THR A 624 -14.19 53.12 -31.86
CA THR A 624 -14.39 51.81 -31.22
C THR A 624 -13.66 51.78 -29.88
N GLU A 625 -13.77 50.69 -29.12
CA GLU A 625 -13.03 50.50 -27.87
C GLU A 625 -11.51 50.71 -28.05
N GLN A 626 -10.97 50.35 -29.23
CA GLN A 626 -9.55 50.50 -29.55
C GLN A 626 -9.10 51.97 -29.66
N CYS A 627 -10.02 52.91 -29.82
CA CYS A 627 -9.72 54.34 -29.81
C CYS A 627 -9.49 54.87 -28.39
N TYR A 628 -9.84 54.09 -27.35
CA TYR A 628 -9.70 54.46 -25.95
C TYR A 628 -8.54 53.69 -25.32
N ALA A 629 -7.40 54.36 -25.19
CA ALA A 629 -6.19 53.79 -24.59
C ALA A 629 -6.27 53.84 -23.06
N PHE A 630 -5.71 52.84 -22.38
CA PHE A 630 -5.55 52.89 -20.93
C PHE A 630 -4.53 53.95 -20.53
N THR A 631 -4.80 54.63 -19.43
CA THR A 631 -3.84 55.55 -18.81
C THR A 631 -2.85 54.76 -17.97
N TRP A 632 -1.57 54.81 -18.36
CA TRP A 632 -0.47 54.19 -17.63
C TRP A 632 0.30 55.25 -16.82
N TYR A 633 0.76 54.86 -15.64
CA TYR A 633 1.48 55.70 -14.69
C TYR A 633 2.84 55.09 -14.34
N THR A 634 3.81 55.96 -14.04
CA THR A 634 5.19 55.55 -13.71
C THR A 634 5.33 54.86 -12.36
N ASP A 635 4.38 55.09 -11.46
CA ASP A 635 4.39 54.60 -10.08
C ASP A 635 2.97 54.65 -9.48
N ASP A 636 2.84 54.18 -8.24
CA ASP A 636 1.59 54.02 -7.49
C ASP A 636 1.03 55.34 -6.94
N THR A 637 1.72 56.47 -7.15
CA THR A 637 1.17 57.79 -6.83
C THR A 637 0.12 58.21 -7.86
N TYR A 638 0.13 57.60 -9.05
CA TYR A 638 -0.74 57.91 -10.18
C TYR A 638 -0.71 59.40 -10.58
N LEU A 639 0.43 60.07 -10.39
CA LEU A 639 0.61 61.49 -10.71
C LEU A 639 1.19 61.72 -12.11
N THR A 640 2.17 60.91 -12.51
CA THR A 640 2.89 61.06 -13.78
C THR A 640 2.39 60.02 -14.77
N ARG A 641 1.71 60.49 -15.81
CA ARG A 641 1.28 59.65 -16.94
C ARG A 641 2.48 59.32 -17.82
N VAL A 642 2.51 58.10 -18.36
CA VAL A 642 3.50 57.69 -19.38
C VAL A 642 3.17 58.36 -20.72
N GLU A 643 4.13 59.10 -21.27
CA GLU A 643 4.00 59.88 -22.51
C GLU A 643 5.17 59.60 -23.48
N GLY A 644 5.19 60.27 -24.64
CA GLY A 644 6.24 60.10 -25.65
C GLY A 644 6.27 58.71 -26.29
N ILE A 645 7.47 58.23 -26.65
CA ILE A 645 7.66 56.92 -27.30
C ILE A 645 7.19 55.77 -26.39
N GLU A 646 7.40 55.88 -25.08
CA GLU A 646 6.91 54.89 -24.11
C GLU A 646 5.38 54.87 -24.12
N GLY A 647 4.74 56.05 -24.12
CA GLY A 647 3.29 56.21 -24.23
C GLY A 647 2.67 55.53 -25.47
N LEU A 648 3.41 55.50 -26.59
CA LEU A 648 2.97 54.81 -27.82
C LEU A 648 2.90 53.30 -27.67
N VAL A 649 3.80 52.71 -26.88
CA VAL A 649 3.92 51.25 -26.78
C VAL A 649 3.24 50.67 -25.55
N VAL A 650 3.01 51.42 -24.48
CA VAL A 650 2.44 50.86 -23.23
C VAL A 650 1.07 50.20 -23.39
N ASN A 651 0.25 50.67 -24.33
CA ASN A 651 -1.05 50.08 -24.68
C ASN A 651 -0.97 48.99 -25.75
N CYS A 652 0.23 48.72 -26.29
CA CYS A 652 0.47 47.56 -27.13
C CYS A 652 0.61 46.30 -26.28
N THR A 653 0.22 45.17 -26.83
CA THR A 653 0.59 43.86 -26.32
C THR A 653 1.89 43.40 -26.96
N ILE A 654 2.57 42.42 -26.37
CA ILE A 654 3.80 41.85 -26.94
C ILE A 654 3.59 41.39 -28.40
N SER A 655 2.42 40.83 -28.71
CA SER A 655 2.11 40.34 -30.06
C SER A 655 1.85 41.43 -31.09
N ASN A 656 1.34 42.61 -30.70
CA ASN A 656 0.90 43.65 -31.65
C ASN A 656 1.85 44.86 -31.73
N VAL A 657 2.84 44.98 -30.84
CA VAL A 657 3.77 46.13 -30.83
C VAL A 657 4.49 46.29 -32.16
N GLY A 658 4.84 45.19 -32.83
CA GLY A 658 5.50 45.22 -34.14
C GLY A 658 4.63 45.80 -35.27
N GLU A 659 3.31 45.59 -35.22
CA GLU A 659 2.36 46.19 -36.16
C GLU A 659 2.15 47.68 -35.86
N LYS A 660 2.06 48.04 -34.58
CA LYS A 660 1.87 49.42 -34.14
C LYS A 660 3.08 50.32 -34.43
N LEU A 661 4.29 49.77 -34.40
CA LEU A 661 5.54 50.48 -34.73
C LEU A 661 5.85 50.53 -36.25
N GLN A 662 4.96 50.05 -37.11
CA GLN A 662 5.17 50.17 -38.55
C GLN A 662 5.11 51.64 -39.01
N PRO A 663 5.91 52.05 -40.02
CA PRO A 663 5.96 53.44 -40.48
C PRO A 663 4.61 54.05 -40.87
N GLN A 664 3.66 53.26 -41.37
CA GLN A 664 2.32 53.73 -41.72
C GLN A 664 1.44 54.12 -40.51
N ASN A 665 1.78 53.66 -39.31
CA ASN A 665 1.01 53.91 -38.09
C ASN A 665 1.61 55.04 -37.22
N LEU A 666 2.82 55.48 -37.57
CA LEU A 666 3.57 56.53 -36.89
C LEU A 666 3.52 57.82 -37.72
N THR A 667 3.51 58.96 -37.02
CA THR A 667 3.64 60.30 -37.61
C THR A 667 4.72 61.07 -36.86
N LEU A 668 5.21 62.18 -37.40
CA LEU A 668 6.18 63.02 -36.70
C LEU A 668 5.60 63.60 -35.40
N ALA A 669 4.30 63.97 -35.40
CA ALA A 669 3.59 64.44 -34.22
C ALA A 669 3.57 63.37 -33.11
N LYS A 670 3.28 62.10 -33.45
CA LYS A 670 3.31 60.99 -32.49
C LYS A 670 4.71 60.76 -31.90
N LEU A 671 5.77 61.05 -32.66
CA LEU A 671 7.16 60.96 -32.20
C LEU A 671 7.63 62.23 -31.47
N GLY A 672 6.80 63.27 -31.36
CA GLY A 672 7.19 64.56 -30.78
C GLY A 672 8.22 65.32 -31.61
N ILE A 673 8.30 65.05 -32.92
CA ILE A 673 9.22 65.69 -33.85
C ILE A 673 8.50 66.85 -34.55
N GLY A 674 9.04 68.06 -34.43
CA GLY A 674 8.49 69.28 -35.04
C GLY A 674 9.43 70.47 -34.89
N GLY A 675 8.92 71.68 -35.11
CA GLY A 675 9.63 72.92 -34.80
C GLY A 675 10.27 73.62 -35.99
N ASN A 676 9.88 73.25 -37.21
CA ASN A 676 10.09 74.07 -38.40
C ASN A 676 8.95 73.86 -39.39
N THR A 677 8.80 74.80 -40.33
CA THR A 677 7.69 74.86 -41.28
C THR A 677 7.51 73.59 -42.12
N ILE A 678 8.59 72.88 -42.44
CA ILE A 678 8.54 71.62 -43.20
C ILE A 678 8.02 70.48 -42.32
N LEU A 679 8.59 70.33 -41.11
CA LEU A 679 8.18 69.27 -40.18
C LEU A 679 6.74 69.47 -39.71
N ASP A 680 6.35 70.72 -39.45
CA ASP A 680 4.99 71.07 -39.01
C ASP A 680 3.96 70.77 -40.13
N ALA A 681 4.31 71.03 -41.39
CA ALA A 681 3.45 70.69 -42.53
C ALA A 681 3.32 69.18 -42.78
N LEU A 682 4.28 68.38 -42.30
CA LEU A 682 4.30 66.92 -42.41
C LEU A 682 3.91 66.22 -41.10
N GLN A 683 3.51 66.96 -40.06
CA GLN A 683 3.43 66.42 -38.70
C GLN A 683 2.45 65.26 -38.54
N ASP A 684 1.36 65.29 -39.32
CA ASP A 684 0.28 64.29 -39.30
C ASP A 684 0.40 63.27 -40.45
N VAL A 685 1.46 63.37 -41.27
CA VAL A 685 1.69 62.45 -42.38
C VAL A 685 2.27 61.13 -41.85
N PRO A 686 1.72 59.96 -42.25
CA PRO A 686 2.34 58.67 -41.95
C PRO A 686 3.80 58.62 -42.39
N LEU A 687 4.71 58.08 -41.58
CA LEU A 687 6.14 58.03 -41.93
C LEU A 687 6.39 57.29 -43.26
N SER A 688 5.52 56.33 -43.63
CA SER A 688 5.56 55.64 -44.93
C SER A 688 5.34 56.57 -46.13
N ASP A 689 4.61 57.67 -45.96
CA ASP A 689 4.19 58.58 -47.01
C ASP A 689 4.95 59.92 -47.02
N ILE A 690 5.84 60.15 -46.03
CA ILE A 690 6.62 61.39 -45.92
C ILE A 690 7.34 61.76 -47.21
N GLY A 691 7.96 60.79 -47.90
CA GLY A 691 8.68 61.08 -49.14
C GLY A 691 7.76 61.58 -50.26
N LYS A 692 6.53 61.07 -50.33
CA LYS A 692 5.53 61.47 -51.31
C LYS A 692 4.94 62.84 -50.99
N GLU A 693 4.61 63.08 -49.72
CA GLU A 693 4.07 64.38 -49.28
C GLU A 693 5.12 65.49 -49.33
N LEU A 694 6.38 65.20 -48.96
CA LEU A 694 7.49 66.15 -49.10
C LEU A 694 7.66 66.60 -50.54
N ASN A 695 7.58 65.67 -51.51
CA ASN A 695 7.66 65.98 -52.93
C ASN A 695 6.49 66.84 -53.43
N SER A 696 5.33 66.72 -52.79
CA SER A 696 4.10 67.46 -53.14
C SER A 696 4.01 68.82 -52.43
N LEU A 697 4.88 69.07 -51.44
CA LEU A 697 4.92 70.32 -50.69
C LEU A 697 5.29 71.48 -51.62
N GLU A 698 4.53 72.57 -51.57
CA GLU A 698 4.85 73.79 -52.29
C GLU A 698 6.07 74.49 -51.63
N VAL A 699 6.99 74.98 -52.44
CA VAL A 699 8.21 75.68 -52.02
C VAL A 699 7.86 76.90 -51.16
N GLY A 700 6.70 77.52 -51.36
CA GLY A 700 6.19 78.58 -50.49
C GLY A 700 6.11 78.16 -49.01
N VAL A 701 5.66 76.93 -48.74
CA VAL A 701 5.63 76.36 -47.38
C VAL A 701 7.04 76.11 -46.85
N VAL A 702 7.95 75.61 -47.70
CA VAL A 702 9.38 75.43 -47.36
C VAL A 702 10.02 76.76 -46.95
N LEU A 703 9.70 77.83 -47.66
CA LEU A 703 10.20 79.19 -47.41
C LEU A 703 9.51 79.89 -46.21
N GLY A 704 8.49 79.25 -45.61
CA GLY A 704 7.75 79.77 -44.46
C GLY A 704 6.69 80.81 -44.82
N TYR A 705 6.22 80.82 -46.07
CA TYR A 705 5.09 81.64 -46.51
C TYR A 705 3.76 80.96 -46.23
N THR A 706 2.71 81.76 -46.07
CA THR A 706 1.34 81.27 -45.87
C THR A 706 0.50 81.54 -47.10
N LYS A 707 -0.20 80.52 -47.62
CA LYS A 707 -1.05 80.67 -48.80
C LYS A 707 -2.41 81.27 -48.43
N SER A 708 -2.84 82.31 -49.13
CA SER A 708 -4.14 82.95 -48.98
C SER A 708 -4.79 83.14 -50.35
N GLY A 709 -5.72 82.25 -50.71
CA GLY A 709 -6.29 82.21 -52.06
C GLY A 709 -5.24 81.79 -53.09
N THR A 710 -4.95 82.67 -54.06
CA THR A 710 -3.91 82.47 -55.08
C THR A 710 -2.55 83.05 -54.70
N ASP A 711 -2.48 83.81 -53.61
CA ASP A 711 -1.32 84.61 -53.24
C ASP A 711 -0.56 83.98 -52.08
N TRP A 712 0.76 84.15 -52.06
CA TRP A 712 1.62 83.78 -50.94
C TRP A 712 1.87 84.99 -50.05
N LEU A 713 1.81 84.82 -48.74
CA LEU A 713 2.07 85.89 -47.77
C LEU A 713 3.35 85.60 -46.98
N ASP A 714 4.18 86.62 -46.78
CA ASP A 714 5.34 86.54 -45.89
C ASP A 714 4.92 86.56 -44.41
N ALA A 715 5.88 86.43 -43.48
CA ALA A 715 5.62 86.47 -42.04
C ALA A 715 5.00 87.79 -41.54
N GLY A 716 5.11 88.87 -42.33
CA GLY A 716 4.49 90.17 -42.05
C GLY A 716 3.09 90.32 -42.66
N GLY A 717 2.59 89.31 -43.37
CA GLY A 717 1.29 89.33 -44.06
C GLY A 717 1.30 90.05 -45.41
N ASN A 718 2.47 90.36 -45.99
CA ASN A 718 2.57 91.00 -47.30
C ASN A 718 2.58 89.96 -48.42
N VAL A 719 1.98 90.29 -49.56
CA VAL A 719 2.02 89.43 -50.75
C VAL A 719 3.44 89.27 -51.25
N VAL A 720 3.87 88.02 -51.42
CA VAL A 720 5.16 87.63 -52.00
C VAL A 720 5.03 87.72 -53.51
N LEU A 721 5.77 88.66 -54.10
CA LEU A 721 5.71 89.01 -55.52
C LEU A 721 6.97 88.58 -56.28
N GLY A 722 6.94 88.74 -57.59
CA GLY A 722 8.02 88.40 -58.52
C GLY A 722 8.50 86.95 -58.51
N ILE A 723 9.81 86.75 -58.69
CA ILE A 723 10.48 85.45 -58.77
C ILE A 723 10.16 84.62 -57.52
N ASN A 724 10.21 85.21 -56.33
CA ASN A 724 9.92 84.47 -55.09
C ASN A 724 8.46 83.99 -55.05
N GLY A 725 7.50 84.79 -55.53
CA GLY A 725 6.09 84.41 -55.61
C GLY A 725 5.84 83.29 -56.62
N LYS A 726 6.51 83.33 -57.78
CA LYS A 726 6.44 82.24 -58.78
C LYS A 726 7.14 80.97 -58.31
N MET A 727 8.31 81.09 -57.69
CA MET A 727 9.04 79.95 -57.11
C MET A 727 8.26 79.30 -55.97
N ALA A 728 7.51 80.08 -55.18
CA ALA A 728 6.69 79.57 -54.10
C ALA A 728 5.57 78.62 -54.57
N ASN A 729 5.10 78.75 -55.82
CA ASN A 729 4.10 77.86 -56.43
C ASN A 729 4.67 76.54 -56.96
N LEU A 730 5.99 76.39 -57.05
CA LEU A 730 6.58 75.10 -57.42
C LEU A 730 6.43 74.12 -56.26
N THR A 731 6.26 72.84 -56.57
CA THR A 731 6.47 71.76 -55.61
C THR A 731 7.96 71.45 -55.45
N VAL A 732 8.35 70.81 -54.34
CA VAL A 732 9.72 70.33 -54.14
C VAL A 732 10.16 69.35 -55.25
N ALA A 733 9.25 68.52 -55.77
CA ALA A 733 9.51 67.64 -56.90
C ALA A 733 9.84 68.43 -58.18
N GLU A 734 9.05 69.45 -58.50
CA GLU A 734 9.30 70.31 -59.68
C GLU A 734 10.62 71.08 -59.54
N LEU A 735 10.93 71.58 -58.35
CA LEU A 735 12.19 72.27 -58.08
C LEU A 735 13.41 71.34 -58.24
N SER A 736 13.34 70.13 -57.68
CA SER A 736 14.44 69.16 -57.69
C SER A 736 14.68 68.51 -59.07
N SER A 737 13.64 68.39 -59.89
CA SER A 737 13.77 67.89 -61.27
C SER A 737 14.52 68.85 -62.21
N GLY A 738 14.65 70.13 -61.84
CA GLY A 738 15.19 71.19 -62.70
C GLY A 738 14.22 71.71 -63.77
N ASP A 739 13.18 70.92 -64.12
CA ASP A 739 12.14 71.31 -65.08
C ASP A 739 11.28 72.46 -64.53
N GLY A 740 11.02 72.49 -63.23
CA GLY A 740 10.26 73.57 -62.57
C GLY A 740 10.96 74.93 -62.66
N ILE A 741 12.29 74.97 -62.45
CA ILE A 741 13.08 76.21 -62.60
C ILE A 741 13.05 76.69 -64.05
N THR A 742 13.14 75.76 -64.99
CA THR A 742 13.04 76.06 -66.43
C THR A 742 11.67 76.64 -66.77
N ALA A 743 10.59 76.06 -66.24
CA ALA A 743 9.22 76.54 -66.43
C ALA A 743 9.00 77.94 -65.82
N VAL A 744 9.50 78.18 -64.60
CA VAL A 744 9.47 79.52 -64.00
C VAL A 744 10.24 80.51 -64.86
N THR A 745 11.48 80.20 -65.26
CA THR A 745 12.32 81.07 -66.09
C THR A 745 11.65 81.44 -67.43
N GLN A 746 10.93 80.50 -68.05
CA GLN A 746 10.20 80.72 -69.30
C GLN A 746 8.95 81.60 -69.12
N THR A 747 8.42 81.72 -67.89
CA THR A 747 7.23 82.51 -67.55
C THR A 747 7.56 83.79 -66.78
N LEU A 748 8.84 84.05 -66.49
CA LEU A 748 9.27 85.30 -65.86
C LEU A 748 8.93 86.47 -66.78
N THR A 749 8.24 87.45 -66.24
CA THR A 749 7.98 88.72 -66.88
C THR A 749 8.94 89.80 -66.39
N MET A 750 9.00 90.93 -67.08
CA MET A 750 9.76 92.07 -66.61
C MET A 750 9.21 92.65 -65.29
N GLY A 751 7.90 92.54 -65.05
CA GLY A 751 7.28 92.85 -63.76
C GLY A 751 7.88 92.01 -62.64
N ASP A 752 7.98 90.68 -62.83
CA ASP A 752 8.55 89.79 -61.82
C ASP A 752 9.99 90.13 -61.44
N LEU A 753 10.81 90.48 -62.44
CA LEU A 753 12.21 90.88 -62.23
C LEU A 753 12.33 92.19 -61.46
N THR A 754 11.41 93.12 -61.70
CA THR A 754 11.39 94.43 -61.04
C THR A 754 10.92 94.28 -59.59
N GLU A 755 9.86 93.51 -59.37
CA GLU A 755 9.34 93.17 -58.03
C GLU A 755 10.34 92.39 -57.18
N SER A 756 11.21 91.59 -57.83
CA SER A 756 12.30 90.87 -57.16
C SER A 756 13.56 91.72 -56.96
N GLY A 757 13.58 92.97 -57.44
CA GLY A 757 14.74 93.86 -57.38
C GLY A 757 15.92 93.45 -58.28
N MET A 758 15.71 92.51 -59.21
CA MET A 758 16.71 92.10 -60.22
C MET A 758 16.90 93.16 -61.30
N VAL A 759 15.85 93.94 -61.56
CA VAL A 759 15.88 95.13 -62.42
C VAL A 759 15.54 96.34 -61.56
N GLN A 760 16.42 97.33 -61.57
CA GLN A 760 16.15 98.64 -60.99
C GLN A 760 16.01 99.69 -62.08
N LEU A 761 14.91 100.43 -62.00
CA LEU A 761 14.62 101.51 -62.92
C LEU A 761 15.13 102.81 -62.32
N SER A 762 16.06 103.45 -63.02
CA SER A 762 16.63 104.72 -62.60
C SER A 762 15.78 105.89 -63.12
N LYS A 763 15.79 107.00 -62.37
CA LYS A 763 15.30 108.32 -62.82
C LYS A 763 16.21 108.96 -63.87
N GLU A 764 17.34 108.34 -64.17
CA GLU A 764 18.26 108.72 -65.25
C GLU A 764 18.06 107.76 -66.45
N ASN A 765 18.70 108.01 -67.59
CA ASN A 765 18.48 107.27 -68.86
C ASN A 765 19.07 105.83 -68.85
N THR A 766 19.08 105.16 -67.69
CA THR A 766 19.80 103.91 -67.43
C THR A 766 18.89 102.82 -66.85
N TYR A 767 18.88 101.66 -67.50
CA TYR A 767 18.36 100.42 -66.92
C TYR A 767 19.49 99.72 -66.17
N LYS A 768 19.30 99.40 -64.89
CA LYS A 768 20.26 98.58 -64.16
C LYS A 768 19.72 97.16 -64.07
N LEU A 769 20.27 96.28 -64.91
CA LEU A 769 20.06 94.85 -64.80
C LEU A 769 21.22 94.26 -63.99
N ASN A 770 20.91 93.66 -62.86
CA ASN A 770 21.91 92.94 -62.08
C ASN A 770 22.11 91.56 -62.72
N VAL A 771 23.11 91.45 -63.60
CA VAL A 771 23.48 90.17 -64.24
C VAL A 771 24.65 89.55 -63.50
N ILE A 772 24.47 88.32 -63.04
CA ILE A 772 25.56 87.51 -62.49
C ILE A 772 26.17 86.72 -63.64
N PHE A 773 27.39 87.08 -64.04
CA PHE A 773 28.17 86.30 -65.00
C PHE A 773 29.15 85.39 -64.25
N CYS A 774 28.90 84.09 -64.33
CA CYS A 774 29.86 83.06 -63.95
C CYS A 774 30.22 82.26 -65.20
N THR A 775 31.41 82.46 -65.73
CA THR A 775 31.97 81.61 -66.80
C THR A 775 33.18 80.90 -66.24
N ASP A 776 32.94 79.82 -65.49
CA ASP A 776 33.85 78.83 -64.91
C ASP A 776 35.09 79.34 -64.15
N ASP A 777 35.40 78.70 -63.03
CA ASP A 777 36.32 79.12 -61.95
C ASP A 777 37.77 79.52 -62.34
N ASN A 778 38.17 79.45 -63.62
CA ASN A 778 39.54 79.75 -64.08
C ASN A 778 39.67 80.58 -65.37
N SER A 779 38.61 81.11 -65.98
CA SER A 779 38.72 81.89 -67.22
C SER A 779 39.05 83.37 -66.97
N GLN A 780 40.19 83.85 -67.44
CA GLN A 780 40.58 85.27 -67.44
C GLN A 780 40.50 85.85 -68.87
N PHE A 781 40.05 87.09 -69.01
CA PHE A 781 40.21 87.87 -70.24
C PHE A 781 41.04 89.13 -69.95
N THR A 782 41.92 89.48 -70.90
CA THR A 782 42.88 90.58 -70.79
C THR A 782 42.57 91.65 -71.84
N GLU A 783 42.34 92.87 -71.39
CA GLU A 783 42.31 94.07 -72.25
C GLU A 783 43.49 94.96 -71.86
N GLY A 784 44.55 94.96 -72.68
CA GLY A 784 45.79 95.66 -72.34
C GLY A 784 46.59 95.00 -71.21
N LEU A 785 47.00 95.77 -70.18
CA LEU A 785 47.88 95.30 -69.09
C LEU A 785 47.12 94.89 -67.80
N ILE A 786 45.80 94.75 -67.84
CA ILE A 786 44.99 94.43 -66.64
C ILE A 786 44.10 93.21 -66.90
N THR A 787 43.96 92.36 -65.88
CA THR A 787 43.17 91.13 -65.89
C THR A 787 42.16 91.11 -64.75
N TYR A 788 40.92 90.66 -65.00
CA TYR A 788 39.79 90.67 -64.05
C TYR A 788 39.22 89.25 -63.80
N GLY A 789 38.64 89.00 -62.61
CA GLY A 789 37.91 87.77 -62.22
C GLY A 789 36.57 88.08 -61.53
N CYS A 790 35.55 87.25 -61.80
CA CYS A 790 34.14 87.24 -61.33
C CYS A 790 33.58 88.51 -60.65
N ASN A 791 32.63 89.20 -61.29
CA ASN A 791 31.97 90.40 -60.75
C ASN A 791 30.44 90.33 -60.89
N VAL A 792 29.71 90.83 -59.89
CA VAL A 792 28.34 91.37 -60.11
C VAL A 792 28.53 92.64 -60.90
N VAL A 793 28.06 92.64 -62.14
CA VAL A 793 28.16 93.82 -63.00
C VAL A 793 26.77 94.41 -63.10
N ASP A 794 26.60 95.65 -62.64
CA ASP A 794 25.49 96.50 -63.05
C ASP A 794 25.58 96.59 -64.58
N TYR A 795 24.78 95.80 -65.30
CA TYR A 795 24.70 95.97 -66.75
C TYR A 795 23.79 97.16 -66.99
N ILE A 796 24.44 98.31 -67.17
CA ILE A 796 23.79 99.59 -67.39
C ILE A 796 23.50 99.73 -68.89
N ILE A 797 22.26 99.51 -69.29
CA ILE A 797 21.83 99.75 -70.67
C ILE A 797 21.35 101.20 -70.76
N TYR A 798 21.97 101.96 -71.65
CA TYR A 798 21.56 103.32 -71.98
C TYR A 798 20.51 103.26 -73.09
N CYS A 799 19.35 103.89 -72.88
CA CYS A 799 18.37 104.02 -73.95
C CYS A 799 18.95 104.94 -75.03
N ASN A 800 19.31 104.39 -76.19
CA ASN A 800 19.89 105.17 -77.28
C ASN A 800 18.77 105.95 -77.96
N ALA A 801 18.60 107.22 -77.61
CA ALA A 801 17.57 108.08 -78.16
C ALA A 801 17.79 108.32 -79.65
N HIS A 802 17.11 107.57 -80.52
CA HIS A 802 16.78 108.07 -81.85
C HIS A 802 15.59 109.05 -81.70
N SER A 803 15.90 110.33 -81.91
CA SER A 803 15.00 111.51 -82.08
C SER A 803 14.53 112.26 -80.82
N ASP A 804 15.15 113.43 -80.61
CA ASP A 804 14.65 114.72 -80.07
C ASP A 804 13.86 114.82 -78.75
N ARG A 805 13.87 113.81 -77.85
CA ARG A 805 13.48 114.01 -76.44
C ARG A 805 14.41 113.27 -75.47
N ASP A 806 14.96 113.99 -74.49
CA ASP A 806 15.57 113.42 -73.28
C ASP A 806 14.44 112.83 -72.43
N VAL A 807 14.33 111.50 -72.43
CA VAL A 807 13.34 110.78 -71.64
C VAL A 807 14.13 109.83 -70.73
N SER A 808 13.95 109.94 -69.40
CA SER A 808 14.62 109.04 -68.44
C SER A 808 14.25 107.57 -68.68
N ALA A 809 15.02 106.60 -68.16
CA ALA A 809 14.66 105.19 -68.33
C ALA A 809 13.28 104.91 -67.73
N GLU A 810 12.94 105.51 -66.58
CA GLU A 810 11.60 105.49 -65.98
C GLU A 810 10.53 106.18 -66.86
N GLU A 811 10.84 107.30 -67.52
CA GLU A 811 9.87 107.97 -68.41
C GLU A 811 9.72 107.26 -69.77
N PHE A 812 10.78 106.71 -70.36
CA PHE A 812 10.74 105.91 -71.60
C PHE A 812 10.02 104.59 -71.35
N TYR A 813 10.23 104.03 -70.16
CA TYR A 813 9.47 102.93 -69.59
C TYR A 813 7.98 103.27 -69.41
N ASN A 814 7.66 104.47 -68.94
CA ASN A 814 6.27 104.95 -68.83
C ASN A 814 5.67 105.35 -70.19
N MET A 815 6.47 105.59 -71.23
CA MET A 815 6.00 105.91 -72.59
C MET A 815 5.39 104.71 -73.34
N PHE A 816 5.61 103.48 -72.87
CA PHE A 816 4.87 102.31 -73.37
C PHE A 816 3.42 102.27 -72.87
N ASP A 817 3.02 103.22 -72.04
CA ASP A 817 1.62 103.45 -71.70
C ASP A 817 1.02 104.46 -72.70
N HIS A 818 0.27 103.93 -73.68
CA HIS A 818 -0.97 104.47 -74.27
C HIS A 818 -1.10 104.26 -75.79
N ALA A 819 -1.96 103.30 -76.20
CA ALA A 819 -3.16 103.51 -77.03
C ALA A 819 -3.83 102.17 -77.41
N ASP A 820 -5.17 102.15 -77.36
CA ASP A 820 -6.10 101.04 -77.58
C ASP A 820 -5.73 100.06 -78.72
N GLY A 821 -5.29 98.84 -78.39
CA GLY A 821 -5.22 97.72 -79.34
C GLY A 821 -4.08 96.70 -79.15
N CYS A 822 -3.02 97.04 -78.41
CA CYS A 822 -1.92 96.13 -78.07
C CYS A 822 -1.86 95.92 -76.55
N GLN A 823 -2.80 95.14 -76.00
CA GLN A 823 -2.78 94.78 -74.58
C GLN A 823 -1.76 93.67 -74.31
N SER A 824 -0.53 94.09 -74.00
CA SER A 824 0.20 93.52 -72.86
C SER A 824 1.12 94.61 -72.35
N THR A 825 0.78 95.17 -71.19
CA THR A 825 1.65 96.01 -70.37
C THR A 825 3.04 95.37 -70.31
N TRP A 826 4.12 96.11 -70.53
CA TRP A 826 5.47 95.53 -70.59
C TRP A 826 5.84 94.78 -69.28
N GLN A 827 5.17 95.09 -68.16
CA GLN A 827 5.22 94.32 -66.91
C GLN A 827 4.83 92.84 -67.10
N ASP A 828 3.93 92.56 -68.04
CA ASP A 828 3.48 91.21 -68.39
C ASP A 828 4.30 90.59 -69.53
N MET A 829 5.25 91.33 -70.11
CA MET A 829 6.11 90.82 -71.19
C MET A 829 7.10 89.80 -70.64
N LEU A 830 7.15 88.62 -71.25
CA LEU A 830 8.11 87.59 -70.91
C LEU A 830 9.55 88.08 -71.11
N MET A 831 10.45 87.73 -70.18
CA MET A 831 11.86 88.11 -70.21
C MET A 831 12.53 87.76 -71.54
N LYS A 832 12.25 86.59 -72.10
CA LYS A 832 12.80 86.17 -73.40
C LYS A 832 12.40 87.11 -74.54
N ASP A 833 11.15 87.59 -74.51
CA ASP A 833 10.60 88.45 -75.56
C ASP A 833 11.14 89.86 -75.40
N PHE A 834 11.32 90.31 -74.14
CA PHE A 834 12.01 91.55 -73.83
C PHE A 834 13.47 91.54 -74.28
N VAL A 835 14.25 90.50 -73.96
CA VAL A 835 15.66 90.36 -74.38
C VAL A 835 15.76 90.28 -75.90
N ASN A 836 14.90 89.52 -76.58
CA ASN A 836 14.86 89.46 -78.04
C ASN A 836 14.55 90.83 -78.65
N THR A 837 13.58 91.55 -78.09
CA THR A 837 13.23 92.92 -78.53
C THR A 837 14.43 93.85 -78.36
N LEU A 838 15.11 93.79 -77.21
CA LEU A 838 16.27 94.60 -76.89
C LEU A 838 17.45 94.30 -77.81
N LEU A 839 17.75 93.01 -78.07
CA LEU A 839 18.80 92.59 -79.01
C LEU A 839 18.46 92.93 -80.46
N SER A 840 17.18 92.95 -80.85
CA SER A 840 16.74 93.34 -82.19
C SER A 840 16.69 94.86 -82.41
N ALA A 841 16.73 95.63 -81.33
CA ALA A 841 16.81 97.09 -81.35
C ALA A 841 18.24 97.62 -81.53
N PHE A 842 19.25 96.73 -81.45
CA PHE A 842 20.64 96.97 -81.86
C PHE A 842 20.92 96.31 -83.22
#